data_AF-A0A935S7I3-F1
#
_entry.id   AF-A0A935S7I3-F1
#
_cell.length_a   1.000
_cell.length_b   1.000
_cell.length_c   1.000
_cell.angle_alpha   90.00
_cell.angle_beta   90.00
_cell.angle_gamma   90.00
#
_symmetry.space_group_name_H-M   'P 1'
#
loop_
_entity.id
_entity.type
_entity.pdbx_description
1 polymer ?
#
loop_
_entity_poly.entity_id
_entity_poly.type
_entity_poly.pdbx_seq_one_letter_code
_entity_poly.pdbx_strand_id
1 'polypeptide(L)'
;MKKIFFTSTLVASIAILGACYVFNNGFKKEKEEGNPAAPYDLFAQTRSYPDAVFDIKAFEDVMTSASSQNKNSNASSFGTWQIEGPTNIGGRITCVAVSPTNSNVILIGTPGAGIYKTTNGGATWAPVFDSKPFLYIGAIAFDPNNASIVYAGTGDPDVPFTVFIGDGMYKSTDGGNTWTTIGLTSTKIINKIVVNPSNSNEIYVAALGNPIIADNNRGVYKSTNGGTTWTQVLMINSQTGVTDIEINPSNPQILYATSYTCIRNATVNIRYSNDARVYKTTNGGTNWTVLGGGLPNFKVNRYSICMSKQDPNKLYVAVSDSLYTMYSVYRTTNGGTNWTSMGNNGISGNYGGFGWYFSGIDVDPANDNEVYIAGVEFYKSSDGGLNWNINMPPWWQYDVHADIHTINMIAPGVYYLGTDGGMYFTNDDGVTYTDIDEIPNTQFYRVEVNPFTGLYWGGAQDNGTCYGNVSTLNSWTRDFGGDGFQMRFDPTNNQTYYVETQNGGLYSTTDGGANWNNNDNNLDPNDRRNWDMPYVLNSLNPNTQYTGTYRVYKNTGGPVDNWTPISNDLTDGLILDPRFHNISCIDNSNLNAQKIYVGTSDANVWMTSNDGANWTNNTGTLPNRYITSIHASPNVANNVYVTHTGYKFGEYIPHIHKSTNNGTTWIDISGNLPQAGINDVLIVLGNENNLFVANDIGVYVTYDAGINWYRVGNNMPIISVWDIAYNATTQRLVAGTYAKSLQTIDVTTLTTGIAALNKNTPELLVYPSIVTNNELHIKTNDHGNNSKVSIIDLSGKTVKVVDIDTELTNVDLSNLAVGAYFVKLSSEKGTTVKRIIKN
;
A
#
# COMPACT_ATOMS: atom_id res chain seq x y z
N MET A 1 -27.55 14.85 74.18
CA MET A 1 -27.46 15.84 73.09
C MET A 1 -26.97 15.11 71.83
N LYS A 2 -27.67 15.30 70.71
CA LYS A 2 -27.58 14.63 69.38
C LYS A 2 -26.13 14.43 68.88
N LYS A 3 -25.74 13.38 68.13
CA LYS A 3 -26.42 12.46 67.19
C LYS A 3 -25.58 11.18 66.96
N ILE A 4 -26.26 10.07 66.64
CA ILE A 4 -25.75 8.73 66.27
C ILE A 4 -26.03 8.45 64.77
N PHE A 5 -25.28 7.49 64.22
CA PHE A 5 -25.20 6.92 62.87
C PHE A 5 -26.45 6.17 62.30
N PHE A 6 -26.44 6.11 60.94
CA PHE A 6 -26.83 5.05 59.97
C PHE A 6 -28.30 4.71 59.57
N THR A 7 -28.39 4.46 58.24
CA THR A 7 -29.21 3.51 57.43
C THR A 7 -30.56 3.90 56.79
N SER A 8 -30.53 3.87 55.43
CA SER A 8 -31.47 3.29 54.42
C SER A 8 -32.94 3.74 54.38
N THR A 9 -33.64 3.97 53.26
CA THR A 9 -33.65 3.26 51.94
C THR A 9 -34.58 3.98 50.91
N LEU A 10 -34.38 3.70 49.60
CA LEU A 10 -35.35 3.66 48.46
C LEU A 10 -35.86 5.01 47.87
N VAL A 11 -35.95 5.27 46.55
CA VAL A 11 -36.17 4.46 45.31
C VAL A 11 -35.51 5.19 44.12
N ALA A 12 -34.49 4.62 43.47
CA ALA A 12 -34.49 4.08 42.10
C ALA A 12 -35.20 4.87 40.97
N SER A 13 -34.44 5.08 39.89
CA SER A 13 -34.83 5.27 38.47
C SER A 13 -34.58 6.68 37.92
N ILE A 14 -33.40 6.88 37.33
CA ILE A 14 -33.18 7.16 35.89
C ILE A 14 -31.66 7.19 35.72
N ALA A 15 -31.12 5.98 35.58
CA ALA A 15 -29.99 5.74 34.73
C ALA A 15 -30.52 5.77 33.29
N ILE A 16 -29.76 6.39 32.39
CA ILE A 16 -29.89 6.55 30.93
C ILE A 16 -29.77 8.05 30.65
N LEU A 17 -28.52 8.53 30.53
CA LEU A 17 -28.09 9.77 29.86
C LEU A 17 -26.59 10.09 30.09
N GLY A 18 -25.87 9.30 30.92
CA GLY A 18 -24.46 9.54 31.24
C GLY A 18 -23.40 8.73 30.46
N ALA A 19 -23.77 8.01 29.40
CA ALA A 19 -22.85 7.08 28.71
C ALA A 19 -22.38 7.52 27.31
N CYS A 20 -22.75 8.72 26.83
CA CYS A 20 -22.37 9.17 25.48
C CYS A 20 -21.43 10.38 25.44
N TYR A 21 -20.81 10.79 26.57
CA TYR A 21 -20.04 12.04 26.62
C TYR A 21 -18.57 11.92 27.04
N VAL A 22 -18.01 10.70 27.11
CA VAL A 22 -16.61 10.49 27.58
C VAL A 22 -15.63 10.08 26.47
N PHE A 23 -16.06 9.88 25.22
CA PHE A 23 -15.14 9.45 24.15
C PHE A 23 -14.49 10.56 23.30
N ASN A 24 -14.72 11.85 23.60
CA ASN A 24 -14.31 12.92 22.68
C ASN A 24 -13.26 13.93 23.19
N ASN A 25 -12.64 13.72 24.36
CA ASN A 25 -11.65 14.67 24.90
C ASN A 25 -10.38 13.98 25.42
N GLY A 26 -9.67 13.31 24.52
CA GLY A 26 -8.48 12.51 24.86
C GLY A 26 -7.28 12.65 23.94
N PHE A 27 -7.21 13.64 23.04
CA PHE A 27 -5.97 13.95 22.31
C PHE A 27 -5.78 15.47 22.27
N LYS A 28 -5.14 16.02 23.30
CA LYS A 28 -4.58 17.37 23.18
C LYS A 28 -3.50 17.31 22.09
N LYS A 29 -3.70 18.09 21.02
CA LYS A 29 -2.66 18.43 20.04
C LYS A 29 -1.46 19.03 20.79
N GLU A 30 -0.40 18.26 21.02
CA GLU A 30 0.92 18.85 21.24
C GLU A 30 1.39 19.39 19.89
N LYS A 31 0.92 20.59 19.55
CA LYS A 31 1.53 21.42 18.50
C LYS A 31 2.76 22.06 19.15
N GLU A 32 3.83 21.30 19.34
CA GLU A 32 5.14 21.93 19.56
C GLU A 32 5.55 22.57 18.23
N GLU A 33 5.61 23.90 18.19
CA GLU A 33 6.15 24.64 17.05
C GLU A 33 7.55 24.09 16.73
N GLY A 34 7.75 23.63 15.49
CA GLY A 34 9.02 23.07 15.04
C GLY A 34 9.17 21.54 15.06
N ASN A 35 8.12 20.75 15.37
CA ASN A 35 8.15 19.29 15.17
C ASN A 35 7.93 18.93 13.68
N PRO A 36 8.93 18.39 12.96
CA PRO A 36 8.78 18.02 11.54
C PRO A 36 7.86 16.80 11.31
N ALA A 37 7.50 16.06 12.37
CA ALA A 37 6.56 14.94 12.33
C ALA A 37 5.15 15.32 12.82
N ALA A 38 4.71 16.55 12.57
CA ALA A 38 3.32 16.93 12.80
C ALA A 38 2.35 15.95 12.06
N PRO A 39 1.09 15.79 12.53
CA PRO A 39 0.27 14.58 12.38
C PRO A 39 -0.29 14.27 10.98
N TYR A 40 0.57 14.28 9.96
CA TYR A 40 0.17 14.44 8.58
C TYR A 40 0.62 13.24 7.77
N ASP A 41 -0.24 12.24 7.71
CA ASP A 41 -0.06 11.05 6.89
C ASP A 41 -1.07 11.10 5.74
N LEU A 42 -0.62 11.56 4.57
CA LEU A 42 -1.45 11.67 3.36
C LEU A 42 -2.08 10.32 3.00
N PHE A 43 -1.35 9.21 3.16
CA PHE A 43 -1.84 7.88 2.85
C PHE A 43 -2.90 7.40 3.84
N ALA A 44 -2.76 7.78 5.12
CA ALA A 44 -3.82 7.59 6.11
C ALA A 44 -5.06 8.37 5.70
N GLN A 45 -4.87 9.67 5.43
CA GLN A 45 -5.93 10.61 5.19
C GLN A 45 -6.69 10.28 3.91
N THR A 46 -6.01 9.82 2.85
CA THR A 46 -6.68 9.34 1.64
C THR A 46 -7.63 8.22 2.03
N ARG A 47 -7.14 7.15 2.66
CA ARG A 47 -7.94 5.96 2.99
C ARG A 47 -8.94 6.13 4.13
N SER A 48 -8.72 7.11 5.02
CA SER A 48 -9.53 7.31 6.22
C SER A 48 -10.46 8.51 6.15
N TYR A 49 -10.33 9.49 5.25
CA TYR A 49 -11.16 10.71 5.27
C TYR A 49 -12.64 10.46 5.00
N PRO A 50 -13.60 11.01 5.80
CA PRO A 50 -13.44 12.03 6.86
C PRO A 50 -13.10 11.56 8.27
N ASP A 51 -12.84 10.27 8.46
CA ASP A 51 -12.50 9.72 9.76
C ASP A 51 -11.04 10.01 10.11
N ALA A 52 -10.82 10.30 11.38
CA ALA A 52 -9.50 10.61 11.93
C ALA A 52 -8.61 9.37 12.10
N VAL A 53 -9.19 8.16 12.08
CA VAL A 53 -8.50 6.90 12.36
C VAL A 53 -8.83 5.88 11.28
N PHE A 54 -7.79 5.23 10.75
CA PHE A 54 -7.90 4.17 9.76
C PHE A 54 -8.48 2.88 10.38
N ASP A 55 -9.48 2.27 9.73
CA ASP A 55 -10.08 1.01 10.19
C ASP A 55 -9.22 -0.20 9.75
N ILE A 56 -8.31 -0.61 10.63
CA ILE A 56 -7.44 -1.76 10.40
C ILE A 56 -8.24 -3.05 10.23
N LYS A 57 -9.30 -3.24 11.01
CA LYS A 57 -10.03 -4.50 11.00
C LYS A 57 -10.71 -4.69 9.65
N ALA A 58 -11.27 -3.63 9.09
CA ALA A 58 -11.80 -3.59 7.74
C ALA A 58 -10.75 -4.00 6.71
N PHE A 59 -9.57 -3.38 6.76
CA PHE A 59 -8.49 -3.68 5.84
C PHE A 59 -8.08 -5.17 5.92
N GLU A 60 -7.94 -5.72 7.13
CA GLU A 60 -7.60 -7.14 7.31
C GLU A 60 -8.64 -8.10 6.73
N ASP A 61 -9.93 -7.77 6.90
CA ASP A 61 -11.03 -8.57 6.37
C ASP A 61 -11.06 -8.54 4.83
N VAL A 62 -10.72 -7.40 4.23
CA VAL A 62 -10.54 -7.25 2.78
C VAL A 62 -9.39 -8.11 2.27
N MET A 63 -8.20 -8.00 2.88
CA MET A 63 -7.02 -8.77 2.46
C MET A 63 -7.26 -10.30 2.57
N THR A 64 -7.92 -10.72 3.65
CA THR A 64 -8.22 -12.14 3.90
C THR A 64 -9.30 -12.68 2.95
N SER A 65 -10.35 -11.90 2.69
CA SER A 65 -11.43 -12.28 1.78
C SER A 65 -10.95 -12.34 0.32
N ALA A 66 -10.13 -11.39 -0.12
CA ALA A 66 -9.49 -11.39 -1.43
C ALA A 66 -8.65 -12.65 -1.67
N SER A 67 -7.89 -13.09 -0.66
CA SER A 67 -7.11 -14.34 -0.72
C SER A 67 -7.97 -15.58 -0.89
N SER A 68 -9.15 -15.60 -0.26
CA SER A 68 -10.12 -16.69 -0.40
C SER A 68 -10.80 -16.68 -1.76
N GLN A 69 -11.16 -15.50 -2.28
CA GLN A 69 -11.77 -15.34 -3.61
C GLN A 69 -10.80 -15.71 -4.74
N ASN A 70 -9.50 -15.40 -4.61
CA ASN A 70 -8.47 -15.79 -5.56
C ASN A 70 -8.35 -17.31 -5.76
N LYS A 71 -8.67 -18.10 -4.74
CA LYS A 71 -8.66 -19.58 -4.85
C LYS A 71 -9.88 -20.13 -5.59
N ASN A 72 -10.96 -19.34 -5.69
CA ASN A 72 -12.27 -19.76 -6.19
C ASN A 72 -12.69 -19.03 -7.47
N SER A 73 -11.87 -18.12 -8.01
CA SER A 73 -12.22 -17.31 -9.16
C SER A 73 -11.93 -18.02 -10.47
N ASN A 74 -12.77 -17.79 -11.49
CA ASN A 74 -12.50 -18.15 -12.89
C ASN A 74 -11.33 -17.33 -13.50
N ALA A 75 -10.43 -16.76 -12.68
CA ALA A 75 -9.32 -15.90 -13.11
C ALA A 75 -8.41 -16.55 -14.16
N SER A 76 -8.39 -17.88 -14.23
CA SER A 76 -7.70 -18.65 -15.28
C SER A 76 -8.18 -18.35 -16.70
N SER A 77 -9.39 -17.82 -16.90
CA SER A 77 -9.89 -17.43 -18.23
C SER A 77 -9.38 -16.07 -18.72
N PHE A 78 -8.67 -15.31 -17.88
CA PHE A 78 -8.24 -13.93 -18.19
C PHE A 78 -6.73 -13.78 -18.43
N GLY A 79 -6.01 -14.90 -18.63
CA GLY A 79 -4.58 -14.88 -18.93
C GLY A 79 -3.68 -14.57 -17.73
N THR A 80 -2.41 -14.27 -18.01
CA THR A 80 -1.37 -13.96 -17.03
C THR A 80 -0.86 -12.55 -17.24
N TRP A 81 -0.71 -11.80 -16.15
CA TRP A 81 0.04 -10.55 -16.13
C TRP A 81 1.51 -10.81 -16.46
N GLN A 82 2.06 -9.99 -17.35
CA GLN A 82 3.47 -9.98 -17.73
C GLN A 82 4.15 -8.80 -17.05
N ILE A 83 5.28 -9.06 -16.39
CA ILE A 83 6.14 -8.00 -15.87
C ILE A 83 6.84 -7.34 -17.05
N GLU A 84 6.67 -6.03 -17.19
CA GLU A 84 7.38 -5.22 -18.19
C GLU A 84 8.65 -4.59 -17.60
N GLY A 85 8.73 -4.50 -16.26
CA GLY A 85 9.86 -3.96 -15.53
C GLY A 85 9.54 -2.65 -14.82
N PRO A 86 10.56 -1.96 -14.31
CA PRO A 86 11.96 -2.36 -14.35
C PRO A 86 12.29 -3.47 -13.35
N THR A 87 13.41 -4.13 -13.59
CA THR A 87 14.11 -4.99 -12.61
C THR A 87 15.46 -4.41 -12.20
N ASN A 88 16.01 -3.45 -12.99
CA ASN A 88 17.26 -2.73 -12.73
C ASN A 88 17.07 -1.39 -11.98
N ILE A 89 15.84 -1.08 -11.60
CA ILE A 89 15.48 0.08 -10.79
C ILE A 89 14.66 -0.49 -9.64
N GLY A 90 15.34 -0.95 -8.60
CA GLY A 90 14.73 -1.57 -7.45
C GLY A 90 13.90 -0.57 -6.63
N GLY A 91 12.94 -1.11 -5.87
CA GLY A 91 12.28 -0.40 -4.78
C GLY A 91 12.87 -0.78 -3.42
N ARG A 92 12.30 -0.20 -2.36
CA ARG A 92 12.79 -0.36 -0.98
C ARG A 92 13.00 -1.82 -0.55
N ILE A 93 14.13 -2.08 0.11
CA ILE A 93 14.46 -3.33 0.81
C ILE A 93 14.51 -3.10 2.33
N THR A 94 13.67 -3.81 3.07
CA THR A 94 13.51 -3.61 4.53
C THR A 94 14.41 -4.53 5.36
N CYS A 95 14.74 -5.71 4.85
CA CYS A 95 15.59 -6.67 5.55
C CYS A 95 16.27 -7.65 4.60
N VAL A 96 17.47 -8.12 5.00
CA VAL A 96 18.28 -9.09 4.27
C VAL A 96 18.68 -10.22 5.21
N ALA A 97 18.55 -11.47 4.75
CA ALA A 97 18.97 -12.65 5.46
C ALA A 97 19.80 -13.56 4.54
N VAL A 98 21.03 -13.85 4.95
CA VAL A 98 21.96 -14.73 4.23
C VAL A 98 22.00 -16.10 4.92
N SER A 99 21.96 -17.17 4.13
CA SER A 99 21.99 -18.53 4.67
C SER A 99 23.30 -18.81 5.42
N PRO A 100 23.26 -19.41 6.63
CA PRO A 100 24.45 -19.68 7.44
C PRO A 100 25.37 -20.75 6.83
N THR A 101 24.92 -21.45 5.78
CA THR A 101 25.67 -22.54 5.14
C THR A 101 26.06 -22.25 3.70
N ASN A 102 25.53 -21.18 3.09
CA ASN A 102 25.80 -20.82 1.70
C ASN A 102 25.48 -19.34 1.47
N SER A 103 26.51 -18.50 1.32
CA SER A 103 26.35 -17.06 1.09
C SER A 103 25.66 -16.69 -0.23
N ASN A 104 25.54 -17.63 -1.18
CA ASN A 104 24.79 -17.41 -2.41
C ASN A 104 23.27 -17.55 -2.23
N VAL A 105 22.81 -18.06 -1.08
CA VAL A 105 21.38 -18.17 -0.76
C VAL A 105 20.98 -17.01 0.13
N ILE A 106 20.22 -16.08 -0.43
CA ILE A 106 19.81 -14.83 0.24
C ILE A 106 18.30 -14.71 0.11
N LEU A 107 17.65 -14.27 1.19
CA LEU A 107 16.27 -13.82 1.18
C LEU A 107 16.21 -12.35 1.56
N ILE A 108 15.35 -11.61 0.87
CA ILE A 108 15.12 -10.19 1.12
C ILE A 108 13.64 -9.95 1.37
N GLY A 109 13.34 -9.07 2.31
CA GLY A 109 12.01 -8.54 2.56
C GLY A 109 11.80 -7.21 1.88
N THR A 110 10.59 -6.96 1.44
CA THR A 110 10.20 -5.73 0.75
C THR A 110 8.92 -5.15 1.37
N PRO A 111 8.64 -3.84 1.19
CA PRO A 111 7.39 -3.23 1.60
C PRO A 111 6.34 -3.39 0.50
N GLY A 112 5.66 -4.54 0.47
CA GLY A 112 4.51 -4.79 -0.41
C GLY A 112 4.75 -5.79 -1.54
N ALA A 113 6.00 -6.22 -1.78
CA ALA A 113 6.33 -7.25 -2.77
C ALA A 113 6.56 -8.65 -2.18
N GLY A 114 6.46 -8.80 -0.86
CA GLY A 114 6.73 -10.04 -0.15
C GLY A 114 8.22 -10.33 -0.02
N ILE A 115 8.57 -11.61 -0.13
CA ILE A 115 9.95 -12.11 0.01
C ILE A 115 10.44 -12.56 -1.36
N TYR A 116 11.64 -12.10 -1.72
CA TYR A 116 12.40 -12.63 -2.84
C TYR A 116 13.56 -13.49 -2.34
N LYS A 117 13.89 -14.52 -3.10
CA LYS A 117 14.99 -15.44 -2.81
C LYS A 117 15.91 -15.57 -4.02
N THR A 118 17.21 -15.56 -3.76
CA THR A 118 18.25 -15.95 -4.72
C THR A 118 19.00 -17.17 -4.21
N THR A 119 19.58 -17.95 -5.13
CA THR A 119 20.50 -19.06 -4.82
C THR A 119 21.82 -18.95 -5.57
N ASN A 120 22.06 -17.81 -6.23
CA ASN A 120 23.24 -17.53 -7.05
C ASN A 120 23.84 -16.15 -6.71
N GLY A 121 23.73 -15.73 -5.45
CA GLY A 121 24.42 -14.54 -4.94
C GLY A 121 23.85 -13.21 -5.44
N GLY A 122 22.57 -13.19 -5.85
CA GLY A 122 21.88 -11.97 -6.30
C GLY A 122 21.78 -11.83 -7.82
N ALA A 123 22.36 -12.76 -8.60
CA ALA A 123 22.26 -12.67 -10.07
C ALA A 123 20.83 -12.87 -10.60
N THR A 124 19.98 -13.63 -9.89
CA THR A 124 18.54 -13.74 -10.20
C THR A 124 17.73 -13.92 -8.92
N TRP A 125 16.49 -13.41 -8.93
CA TRP A 125 15.58 -13.45 -7.77
C TRP A 125 14.24 -14.09 -8.12
N ALA A 126 13.69 -14.87 -7.19
CA ALA A 126 12.39 -15.52 -7.32
C ALA A 126 11.45 -15.11 -6.17
N PRO A 127 10.19 -14.73 -6.44
CA PRO A 127 9.22 -14.46 -5.39
C PRO A 127 8.81 -15.76 -4.69
N VAL A 128 8.86 -15.77 -3.36
CA VAL A 128 8.53 -16.96 -2.53
C VAL A 128 7.40 -16.70 -1.53
N PHE A 129 6.75 -15.53 -1.59
CA PHE A 129 5.73 -15.12 -0.62
C PHE A 129 4.41 -14.63 -1.25
N ASP A 130 4.29 -14.56 -2.58
CA ASP A 130 3.16 -13.96 -3.31
C ASP A 130 1.80 -14.62 -3.05
N SER A 131 1.79 -15.83 -2.49
CA SER A 131 0.56 -16.53 -2.09
C SER A 131 -0.06 -16.01 -0.79
N LYS A 132 0.63 -15.11 -0.06
CA LYS A 132 0.19 -14.58 1.23
C LYS A 132 -0.57 -13.26 1.05
N PRO A 133 -1.54 -12.96 1.94
CA PRO A 133 -2.32 -11.73 1.83
C PRO A 133 -1.53 -10.48 2.25
N PHE A 134 -0.63 -10.58 3.23
CA PHE A 134 0.17 -9.44 3.68
C PHE A 134 1.60 -9.56 3.16
N LEU A 135 2.00 -8.62 2.33
CA LEU A 135 3.27 -8.66 1.59
C LEU A 135 4.33 -7.67 2.11
N TYR A 136 4.02 -6.92 3.16
CA TYR A 136 5.02 -6.13 3.88
C TYR A 136 5.84 -7.05 4.78
N ILE A 137 7.15 -7.06 4.62
CA ILE A 137 8.07 -7.91 5.38
C ILE A 137 9.00 -7.02 6.19
N GLY A 138 9.13 -7.28 7.49
CA GLY A 138 9.97 -6.47 8.38
C GLY A 138 11.17 -7.23 8.91
N ALA A 139 11.13 -8.55 8.95
CA ALA A 139 12.27 -9.35 9.38
C ALA A 139 12.31 -10.72 8.70
N ILE A 140 13.51 -11.19 8.41
CA ILE A 140 13.78 -12.58 8.02
C ILE A 140 14.98 -13.07 8.82
N ALA A 141 14.92 -14.30 9.34
CA ALA A 141 16.04 -14.92 10.03
C ALA A 141 16.13 -16.40 9.70
N PHE A 142 17.32 -16.84 9.30
CA PHE A 142 17.64 -18.26 9.28
C PHE A 142 17.86 -18.78 10.69
N ASP A 143 17.51 -20.05 10.90
CA ASP A 143 18.04 -20.79 12.04
C ASP A 143 19.55 -21.01 11.83
N PRO A 144 20.42 -20.56 12.75
CA PRO A 144 21.87 -20.67 12.60
C PRO A 144 22.36 -22.12 12.53
N ASN A 145 21.59 -23.08 13.06
CA ASN A 145 21.94 -24.49 13.08
C ASN A 145 21.28 -25.31 11.96
N ASN A 146 20.32 -24.73 11.23
CA ASN A 146 19.61 -25.43 10.17
C ASN A 146 19.08 -24.46 9.11
N ALA A 147 19.82 -24.30 8.00
CA ALA A 147 19.46 -23.40 6.91
C ALA A 147 18.14 -23.76 6.19
N SER A 148 17.54 -24.94 6.42
CA SER A 148 16.20 -25.26 5.92
C SER A 148 15.09 -24.59 6.75
N ILE A 149 15.38 -24.16 7.98
CA ILE A 149 14.43 -23.44 8.82
C ILE A 149 14.65 -21.94 8.67
N VAL A 150 13.61 -21.24 8.24
CA VAL A 150 13.62 -19.78 8.09
C VAL A 150 12.37 -19.22 8.74
N TYR A 151 12.51 -18.10 9.42
CA TYR A 151 11.40 -17.35 10.01
C TYR A 151 11.26 -16.02 9.28
N ALA A 152 10.02 -15.58 9.09
CA ALA A 152 9.71 -14.27 8.54
C ALA A 152 8.66 -13.58 9.42
N GLY A 153 8.82 -12.28 9.60
CA GLY A 153 7.90 -11.41 10.30
C GLY A 153 7.37 -10.37 9.33
N THR A 154 6.05 -10.20 9.31
CA THR A 154 5.37 -9.27 8.41
C THR A 154 5.18 -7.89 9.05
N GLY A 155 4.83 -6.91 8.22
CA GLY A 155 4.68 -5.49 8.56
C GLY A 155 5.92 -4.68 8.21
N ASP A 156 5.74 -3.39 7.99
CA ASP A 156 6.82 -2.48 7.59
C ASP A 156 7.45 -1.81 8.82
N PRO A 157 8.75 -2.06 9.09
CA PRO A 157 9.41 -1.60 10.31
C PRO A 157 9.66 -0.08 10.33
N ASP A 158 9.64 0.58 9.18
CA ASP A 158 9.99 2.00 9.02
C ASP A 158 8.76 2.90 9.18
N VAL A 159 7.57 2.30 9.02
CA VAL A 159 6.25 2.93 9.19
C VAL A 159 6.16 4.25 8.42
N PRO A 160 6.48 4.31 7.11
CA PRO A 160 6.36 5.54 6.34
C PRO A 160 4.89 5.98 6.22
N PHE A 161 3.97 5.02 6.19
CA PHE A 161 2.52 5.24 6.12
C PHE A 161 1.76 4.25 7.02
N THR A 162 0.49 4.53 7.28
CA THR A 162 -0.33 3.82 8.28
C THR A 162 -0.80 2.44 7.85
N VAL A 163 -0.89 2.17 6.55
CA VAL A 163 -1.51 0.94 6.01
C VAL A 163 -0.52 -0.23 5.84
N PHE A 164 0.73 -0.05 6.24
CA PHE A 164 1.81 -1.02 6.03
C PHE A 164 1.96 -1.99 7.20
N ILE A 165 0.84 -2.62 7.55
CA ILE A 165 0.75 -3.63 8.60
C ILE A 165 0.96 -5.04 8.03
N GLY A 166 1.30 -5.97 8.90
CA GLY A 166 1.38 -7.40 8.63
C GLY A 166 0.40 -8.21 9.48
N ASP A 167 0.49 -9.53 9.34
CA ASP A 167 -0.28 -10.53 10.05
C ASP A 167 0.58 -11.52 10.86
N GLY A 168 1.74 -11.06 11.35
CA GLY A 168 2.55 -11.77 12.32
C GLY A 168 3.67 -12.62 11.70
N MET A 169 3.90 -13.78 12.28
CA MET A 169 5.06 -14.63 12.03
C MET A 169 4.77 -15.79 11.07
N TYR A 170 5.76 -16.13 10.26
CA TYR A 170 5.77 -17.26 9.35
C TYR A 170 7.02 -18.12 9.54
N LYS A 171 6.89 -19.40 9.26
CA LYS A 171 7.98 -20.39 9.23
C LYS A 171 8.04 -21.09 7.89
N SER A 172 9.24 -21.26 7.39
CA SER A 172 9.60 -22.18 6.33
C SER A 172 10.40 -23.35 6.90
N THR A 173 10.23 -24.53 6.30
CA THR A 173 11.00 -25.74 6.60
C THR A 173 11.75 -26.29 5.39
N ASP A 174 11.75 -25.55 4.28
CA ASP A 174 12.37 -25.89 3.00
C ASP A 174 13.33 -24.79 2.51
N GLY A 175 13.92 -24.03 3.44
CA GLY A 175 14.88 -22.96 3.14
C GLY A 175 14.25 -21.72 2.54
N GLY A 176 12.99 -21.41 2.89
CA GLY A 176 12.26 -20.21 2.49
C GLY A 176 11.49 -20.33 1.18
N ASN A 177 11.26 -21.54 0.64
CA ASN A 177 10.47 -21.71 -0.58
C ASN A 177 8.96 -21.69 -0.29
N THR A 178 8.53 -22.29 0.81
CA THR A 178 7.13 -22.28 1.28
C THR A 178 7.02 -21.83 2.72
N TRP A 179 5.87 -21.22 3.06
CA TRP A 179 5.68 -20.52 4.34
C TRP A 179 4.35 -20.89 4.99
N THR A 180 4.37 -21.11 6.30
CA THR A 180 3.21 -21.38 7.15
C THR A 180 3.16 -20.36 8.28
N THR A 181 1.97 -19.81 8.59
CA THR A 181 1.81 -18.89 9.73
C THR A 181 2.04 -19.61 11.06
N ILE A 182 2.67 -18.93 12.01
CA ILE A 182 2.99 -19.44 13.35
C ILE A 182 2.52 -18.47 14.47
N GLY A 183 1.56 -17.59 14.17
CA GLY A 183 0.92 -16.71 15.15
C GLY A 183 1.49 -15.28 15.21
N LEU A 184 1.25 -14.58 16.32
CA LEU A 184 1.53 -13.14 16.51
C LEU A 184 0.77 -12.21 15.53
N THR A 185 -0.37 -12.62 15.01
CA THR A 185 -1.17 -11.79 14.09
C THR A 185 -1.56 -10.42 14.66
N SER A 186 -1.74 -10.32 15.97
CA SER A 186 -2.09 -9.07 16.65
C SER A 186 -0.94 -8.05 16.72
N THR A 187 0.32 -8.45 16.53
CA THR A 187 1.47 -7.53 16.68
C THR A 187 1.66 -6.61 15.50
N LYS A 188 1.10 -6.95 14.32
CA LYS A 188 1.13 -6.19 13.06
C LYS A 188 2.51 -5.98 12.45
N ILE A 189 3.47 -5.43 13.19
CA ILE A 189 4.82 -5.13 12.70
C ILE A 189 5.83 -5.89 13.53
N ILE A 190 6.58 -6.76 12.85
CA ILE A 190 7.74 -7.47 13.38
C ILE A 190 9.00 -6.84 12.80
N ASN A 191 9.87 -6.31 13.67
CA ASN A 191 11.07 -5.59 13.25
C ASN A 191 12.33 -6.45 13.25
N LYS A 192 12.42 -7.45 14.15
CA LYS A 192 13.62 -8.28 14.28
C LYS A 192 13.25 -9.68 14.79
N ILE A 193 13.93 -10.69 14.26
CA ILE A 193 13.84 -12.08 14.71
C ILE A 193 15.25 -12.54 15.05
N VAL A 194 15.41 -13.16 16.22
CA VAL A 194 16.68 -13.75 16.64
C VAL A 194 16.43 -15.17 17.14
N VAL A 195 17.12 -16.13 16.53
CA VAL A 195 17.10 -17.54 16.93
C VAL A 195 18.27 -17.80 17.87
N ASN A 196 18.03 -18.48 18.98
CA ASN A 196 19.10 -18.81 19.92
C ASN A 196 20.12 -19.74 19.23
N PRO A 197 21.41 -19.36 19.16
CA PRO A 197 22.43 -20.14 18.47
C PRO A 197 22.73 -21.50 19.11
N SER A 198 22.42 -21.70 20.40
CA SER A 198 22.57 -23.00 21.08
C SER A 198 21.27 -23.80 21.16
N ASN A 199 20.13 -23.23 20.73
CA ASN A 199 18.83 -23.91 20.77
C ASN A 199 17.87 -23.35 19.71
N SER A 200 17.77 -24.03 18.57
CA SER A 200 16.87 -23.72 17.44
C SER A 200 15.38 -23.60 17.79
N ASN A 201 14.92 -24.12 18.93
CA ASN A 201 13.53 -23.98 19.36
C ASN A 201 13.27 -22.69 20.13
N GLU A 202 14.32 -22.04 20.65
CA GLU A 202 14.20 -20.79 21.38
C GLU A 202 14.38 -19.60 20.41
N ILE A 203 13.33 -18.80 20.29
CA ILE A 203 13.25 -17.69 19.32
C ILE A 203 12.75 -16.46 20.07
N TYR A 204 13.36 -15.31 19.79
CA TYR A 204 12.92 -14.02 20.27
C TYR A 204 12.52 -13.13 19.10
N VAL A 205 11.46 -12.36 19.29
CA VAL A 205 10.88 -11.48 18.28
C VAL A 205 10.69 -10.10 18.87
N ALA A 206 11.26 -9.09 18.21
CA ALA A 206 11.00 -7.68 18.47
C ALA A 206 9.77 -7.24 17.67
N ALA A 207 8.71 -6.86 18.38
CA ALA A 207 7.47 -6.35 17.80
C ALA A 207 7.31 -4.86 18.14
N LEU A 208 7.28 -4.01 17.11
CA LEU A 208 6.89 -2.61 17.28
C LEU A 208 5.42 -2.50 17.72
N GLY A 209 4.60 -3.44 17.25
CA GLY A 209 3.17 -3.43 17.54
C GLY A 209 2.38 -2.72 16.46
N ASN A 210 1.11 -2.47 16.78
CA ASN A 210 0.23 -1.69 15.94
C ASN A 210 0.65 -0.20 15.98
N PRO A 211 1.02 0.42 14.84
CA PRO A 211 1.40 1.83 14.82
C PRO A 211 0.18 2.75 14.81
N ILE A 212 -1.05 2.27 14.63
CA ILE A 212 -2.23 3.13 14.46
C ILE A 212 -2.93 3.42 15.78
N ILE A 213 -2.97 2.40 16.65
CA ILE A 213 -3.68 2.42 17.93
C ILE A 213 -2.78 1.91 19.06
N ALA A 214 -3.00 2.45 20.25
CA ALA A 214 -2.33 1.99 21.45
C ALA A 214 -2.95 0.66 21.93
N ASP A 215 -2.11 -0.35 22.14
CA ASP A 215 -2.50 -1.68 22.61
C ASP A 215 -1.31 -2.43 23.26
N ASN A 216 -1.58 -3.61 23.80
CA ASN A 216 -0.57 -4.40 24.49
C ASN A 216 0.17 -5.41 23.58
N ASN A 217 -0.08 -5.42 22.27
CA ASN A 217 0.49 -6.40 21.35
C ASN A 217 1.85 -5.97 20.79
N ARG A 218 2.81 -5.65 21.68
CA ARG A 218 4.12 -5.11 21.30
C ARG A 218 5.23 -5.54 22.27
N GLY A 219 6.48 -5.18 22.00
CA GLY A 219 7.61 -5.52 22.84
C GLY A 219 8.33 -6.80 22.39
N VAL A 220 8.84 -7.61 23.33
CA VAL A 220 9.55 -8.85 22.98
C VAL A 220 8.68 -10.06 23.23
N TYR A 221 8.55 -10.91 22.22
CA TYR A 221 7.93 -12.23 22.32
C TYR A 221 8.97 -13.33 22.27
N LYS A 222 8.75 -14.41 23.01
CA LYS A 222 9.61 -15.57 23.09
C LYS A 222 8.82 -16.84 22.76
N SER A 223 9.40 -17.70 21.94
CA SER A 223 8.99 -19.10 21.77
C SER A 223 10.07 -20.01 22.33
N THR A 224 9.69 -21.16 22.88
CA THR A 224 10.60 -22.25 23.27
C THR A 224 10.33 -23.56 22.53
N ASN A 225 9.44 -23.54 21.52
CA ASN A 225 9.01 -24.70 20.74
C ASN A 225 8.97 -24.40 19.23
N GLY A 226 9.96 -23.64 18.75
CA GLY A 226 10.16 -23.41 17.32
C GLY A 226 9.06 -22.58 16.65
N GLY A 227 8.36 -21.74 17.42
CA GLY A 227 7.35 -20.80 16.97
C GLY A 227 5.91 -21.27 17.16
N THR A 228 5.68 -22.45 17.74
CA THR A 228 4.32 -23.00 17.90
C THR A 228 3.49 -22.19 18.91
N THR A 229 4.12 -21.68 19.97
CA THR A 229 3.49 -20.80 20.96
C THR A 229 4.42 -19.68 21.37
N TRP A 230 3.84 -18.53 21.71
CA TRP A 230 4.58 -17.32 22.05
C TRP A 230 4.17 -16.79 23.43
N THR A 231 5.17 -16.30 24.18
CA THR A 231 4.99 -15.61 25.45
C THR A 231 5.58 -14.20 25.33
N GLN A 232 4.82 -13.18 25.70
CA GLN A 232 5.35 -11.81 25.81
C GLN A 232 6.28 -11.72 27.03
N VAL A 233 7.55 -11.44 26.80
CA VAL A 233 8.61 -11.41 27.84
C VAL A 233 9.13 -10.01 28.13
N LEU A 234 8.84 -9.03 27.26
CA LEU A 234 9.05 -7.60 27.54
C LEU A 234 7.86 -6.81 27.01
N MET A 235 7.26 -6.00 27.88
CA MET A 235 6.23 -5.03 27.56
C MET A 235 6.62 -3.71 28.21
N ILE A 236 6.67 -2.62 27.43
CA ILE A 236 7.04 -1.30 27.93
C ILE A 236 5.79 -0.54 28.37
N ASN A 237 4.93 -0.20 27.41
CA ASN A 237 3.61 0.39 27.61
C ASN A 237 2.78 0.19 26.32
N SER A 238 1.57 0.74 26.25
CA SER A 238 0.66 0.51 25.11
C SER A 238 1.02 1.24 23.80
N GLN A 239 2.04 2.10 23.79
CA GLN A 239 2.47 2.91 22.63
C GLN A 239 3.92 2.65 22.22
N THR A 240 4.71 2.01 23.09
CA THR A 240 6.13 1.75 22.90
C THR A 240 6.37 0.27 22.65
N GLY A 241 6.82 -0.05 21.44
CA GLY A 241 7.24 -1.40 21.06
C GLY A 241 8.76 -1.56 21.11
N VAL A 242 9.25 -2.67 20.57
CA VAL A 242 10.69 -2.97 20.45
C VAL A 242 11.04 -3.13 18.98
N THR A 243 12.09 -2.43 18.55
CA THR A 243 12.51 -2.39 17.14
C THR A 243 13.75 -3.20 16.86
N ASP A 244 14.56 -3.50 17.88
CA ASP A 244 15.78 -4.26 17.68
C ASP A 244 16.08 -5.13 18.91
N ILE A 245 16.79 -6.24 18.67
CA ILE A 245 17.20 -7.19 19.70
C ILE A 245 18.51 -7.86 19.32
N GLU A 246 19.45 -7.89 20.26
CA GLU A 246 20.75 -8.55 20.11
C GLU A 246 20.90 -9.65 21.17
N ILE A 247 21.33 -10.83 20.75
CA ILE A 247 21.59 -11.98 21.63
C ILE A 247 23.09 -12.18 21.78
N ASN A 248 23.54 -12.38 23.02
CA ASN A 248 24.93 -12.79 23.23
C ASN A 248 25.11 -14.23 22.72
N PRO A 249 25.95 -14.47 21.70
CA PRO A 249 26.08 -15.80 21.10
C PRO A 249 26.75 -16.81 22.03
N SER A 250 27.59 -16.35 22.96
CA SER A 250 28.27 -17.19 23.95
C SER A 250 27.41 -17.49 25.18
N ASN A 251 26.45 -16.63 25.49
CA ASN A 251 25.47 -16.83 26.56
C ASN A 251 24.09 -16.29 26.15
N PRO A 252 23.28 -17.11 25.45
CA PRO A 252 21.95 -16.73 24.98
C PRO A 252 20.91 -16.37 26.07
N GLN A 253 21.27 -16.42 27.35
CA GLN A 253 20.46 -15.85 28.42
C GLN A 253 20.61 -14.32 28.52
N ILE A 254 21.65 -13.75 27.90
CA ILE A 254 21.90 -12.32 27.85
C ILE A 254 21.39 -11.78 26.53
N LEU A 255 20.39 -10.89 26.60
CA LEU A 255 19.85 -10.18 25.45
C LEU A 255 19.75 -8.69 25.74
N TYR A 256 19.82 -7.90 24.68
CA TYR A 256 19.60 -6.45 24.69
C TYR A 256 18.48 -6.11 23.73
N ALA A 257 17.61 -5.16 24.09
CA ALA A 257 16.51 -4.72 23.22
C ALA A 257 16.41 -3.20 23.20
N THR A 258 16.04 -2.61 22.07
CA THR A 258 15.77 -1.17 21.95
C THR A 258 14.29 -0.91 21.73
N SER A 259 13.73 0.03 22.48
CA SER A 259 12.32 0.40 22.37
C SER A 259 12.11 1.64 21.51
N TYR A 260 10.96 1.69 20.85
CA TYR A 260 10.52 2.80 20.01
C TYR A 260 9.04 3.09 20.25
N THR A 261 8.72 4.35 20.52
CA THR A 261 7.32 4.81 20.63
C THR A 261 6.84 5.28 19.27
N CYS A 262 5.85 4.58 18.73
CA CYS A 262 5.29 4.87 17.42
C CYS A 262 3.77 4.77 17.47
N ILE A 263 3.09 5.91 17.33
CA ILE A 263 1.67 5.99 17.02
C ILE A 263 1.48 6.98 15.89
N ARG A 264 1.06 6.52 14.71
CA ARG A 264 0.80 7.30 13.51
C ARG A 264 -0.59 6.97 12.97
N ASN A 265 -1.40 7.99 12.74
CA ASN A 265 -2.66 7.94 12.01
C ASN A 265 -2.94 9.33 11.40
N ALA A 266 -4.11 9.54 10.80
CA ALA A 266 -4.45 10.77 10.09
C ALA A 266 -4.44 12.05 10.96
N THR A 267 -4.44 11.91 12.30
CA THR A 267 -4.51 13.04 13.25
C THR A 267 -3.49 13.00 14.38
N VAL A 268 -2.71 11.92 14.50
CA VAL A 268 -1.69 11.72 15.54
C VAL A 268 -0.40 11.19 14.91
N ASN A 269 0.75 11.72 15.31
CA ASN A 269 2.07 11.18 14.93
C ASN A 269 3.05 11.37 16.11
N ILE A 270 3.18 10.32 16.92
CA ILE A 270 4.08 10.23 18.08
C ILE A 270 5.24 9.35 17.67
N ARG A 271 6.46 9.92 17.68
CA ARG A 271 7.69 9.22 17.30
C ARG A 271 8.83 9.42 18.28
N TYR A 272 8.61 10.02 19.43
CA TYR A 272 9.66 10.19 20.44
C TYR A 272 9.04 10.15 21.83
N SER A 273 9.81 9.69 22.81
CA SER A 273 9.32 9.57 24.18
C SER A 273 10.46 9.38 25.18
N ASN A 274 10.12 9.45 26.47
CA ASN A 274 11.01 9.00 27.55
C ASN A 274 11.07 7.47 27.69
N ASP A 275 10.23 6.74 26.95
CA ASP A 275 10.14 5.28 27.03
C ASP A 275 10.95 4.57 25.94
N ALA A 276 11.45 5.32 24.95
CA ALA A 276 12.53 4.88 24.06
C ALA A 276 13.80 4.72 24.91
N ARG A 277 14.27 3.48 25.08
CA ARG A 277 15.38 3.10 25.97
C ARG A 277 16.05 1.81 25.47
N VAL A 278 17.20 1.49 26.07
CA VAL A 278 17.89 0.20 25.91
C VAL A 278 17.60 -0.67 27.13
N TYR A 279 17.21 -1.92 26.91
CA TYR A 279 16.90 -2.90 27.94
C TYR A 279 17.88 -4.05 27.89
N LYS A 280 18.16 -4.67 29.04
CA LYS A 280 18.98 -5.88 29.14
C LYS A 280 18.29 -6.93 29.99
N THR A 281 18.40 -8.18 29.57
CA THR A 281 18.12 -9.35 30.41
C THR A 281 19.39 -10.19 30.54
N THR A 282 19.49 -10.95 31.63
CA THR A 282 20.56 -11.94 31.87
C THR A 282 19.99 -13.33 32.20
N ASN A 283 18.68 -13.51 32.05
CA ASN A 283 17.94 -14.71 32.39
C ASN A 283 16.91 -15.08 31.30
N GLY A 284 17.28 -14.85 30.04
CA GLY A 284 16.51 -15.30 28.87
C GLY A 284 15.14 -14.62 28.75
N GLY A 285 15.04 -13.38 29.22
CA GLY A 285 13.83 -12.56 29.15
C GLY A 285 12.87 -12.70 30.34
N THR A 286 13.24 -13.45 31.39
CA THR A 286 12.39 -13.57 32.59
C THR A 286 12.23 -12.23 33.30
N ASN A 287 13.31 -11.44 33.37
CA ASN A 287 13.28 -10.05 33.85
C ASN A 287 14.17 -9.17 32.95
N TRP A 288 13.79 -7.91 32.82
CA TRP A 288 14.52 -6.90 32.04
C TRP A 288 14.84 -5.68 32.91
N THR A 289 16.02 -5.12 32.70
CA THR A 289 16.49 -3.90 33.34
C THR A 289 16.74 -2.84 32.29
N VAL A 290 16.21 -1.63 32.50
CA VAL A 290 16.55 -0.46 31.68
C VAL A 290 18.02 -0.11 31.93
N LEU A 291 18.82 -0.03 30.87
CA LEU A 291 20.21 0.37 30.98
C LEU A 291 20.32 1.88 31.12
N GLY A 292 21.07 2.30 32.14
CA GLY A 292 21.56 3.66 32.34
C GLY A 292 23.08 3.70 32.23
N GLY A 293 23.72 4.70 32.84
CA GLY A 293 25.19 4.75 32.91
C GLY A 293 25.85 5.50 31.75
N GLY A 294 25.19 6.53 31.21
CA GLY A 294 25.74 7.44 30.20
C GLY A 294 24.82 7.65 28.99
N LEU A 295 23.89 6.71 28.75
CA LEU A 295 22.85 6.88 27.74
C LEU A 295 21.88 8.02 28.09
N PRO A 296 21.24 8.65 27.08
CA PRO A 296 20.24 9.69 27.30
C PRO A 296 19.12 9.26 28.23
N ASN A 297 18.72 10.17 29.13
CA ASN A 297 17.61 9.98 30.07
C ASN A 297 16.43 10.94 29.80
N PHE A 298 16.43 11.61 28.64
CA PHE A 298 15.37 12.50 28.17
C PHE A 298 14.61 11.88 26.99
N LYS A 299 13.72 12.64 26.35
CA LYS A 299 12.94 12.19 25.20
C LYS A 299 13.84 12.03 23.97
N VAL A 300 13.83 10.86 23.35
CA VAL A 300 14.52 10.61 22.08
C VAL A 300 13.59 9.89 21.12
N ASN A 301 13.92 9.88 19.83
CA ASN A 301 13.16 9.17 18.81
C ASN A 301 13.33 7.66 18.98
N ARG A 302 14.52 7.14 18.71
CA ARG A 302 14.82 5.69 18.80
C ARG A 302 16.30 5.41 19.02
N TYR A 303 16.58 4.15 19.32
CA TYR A 303 17.93 3.58 19.40
C TYR A 303 18.06 2.42 18.42
N SER A 304 19.20 2.37 17.74
CA SER A 304 19.65 1.19 16.99
C SER A 304 20.85 0.58 17.69
N ILE A 305 20.97 -0.74 17.73
CA ILE A 305 22.00 -1.43 18.52
C ILE A 305 22.72 -2.48 17.68
N CYS A 306 24.04 -2.60 17.88
CA CYS A 306 24.79 -3.75 17.37
C CYS A 306 25.79 -4.25 18.42
N MET A 307 26.21 -5.51 18.29
CA MET A 307 27.09 -6.20 19.22
C MET A 307 28.34 -6.72 18.49
N SER A 308 29.50 -6.51 19.11
CA SER A 308 30.76 -7.10 18.63
C SER A 308 30.66 -8.63 18.61
N LYS A 309 31.06 -9.22 17.47
CA LYS A 309 31.16 -10.67 17.33
C LYS A 309 32.40 -11.23 18.07
N GLN A 310 33.36 -10.37 18.41
CA GLN A 310 34.62 -10.73 19.08
C GLN A 310 34.49 -10.67 20.61
N ASP A 311 33.82 -9.63 21.13
CA ASP A 311 33.54 -9.44 22.54
C ASP A 311 32.08 -9.02 22.74
N PRO A 312 31.18 -9.95 23.12
CA PRO A 312 29.78 -9.64 23.40
C PRO A 312 29.52 -8.66 24.56
N ASN A 313 30.56 -8.20 25.28
CA ASN A 313 30.46 -7.08 26.22
C ASN A 313 30.66 -5.71 25.56
N LYS A 314 31.15 -5.68 24.32
CA LYS A 314 31.28 -4.49 23.50
C LYS A 314 30.05 -4.33 22.61
N LEU A 315 29.34 -3.21 22.79
CA LEU A 315 28.15 -2.88 22.00
C LEU A 315 28.21 -1.41 21.59
N TYR A 316 27.53 -1.12 20.49
CA TYR A 316 27.30 0.22 19.99
C TYR A 316 25.81 0.51 19.92
N VAL A 317 25.47 1.77 20.15
CA VAL A 317 24.11 2.26 20.02
C VAL A 317 24.11 3.61 19.31
N ALA A 318 23.43 3.71 18.17
CA ALA A 318 23.14 4.98 17.51
C ALA A 318 21.83 5.56 18.07
N VAL A 319 21.82 6.87 18.36
CA VAL A 319 20.66 7.55 18.94
C VAL A 319 20.14 8.62 17.99
N SER A 320 18.86 8.55 17.66
CA SER A 320 18.15 9.66 17.02
C SER A 320 17.40 10.49 18.07
N ASP A 321 17.56 11.82 18.05
CA ASP A 321 16.88 12.73 18.97
C ASP A 321 15.42 13.01 18.58
N SER A 322 14.74 13.88 19.34
CA SER A 322 13.36 14.29 19.06
C SER A 322 13.21 15.16 17.79
N LEU A 323 14.33 15.61 17.20
CA LEU A 323 14.34 16.30 15.90
C LEU A 323 14.61 15.32 14.75
N TYR A 324 14.69 14.02 15.06
CA TYR A 324 14.97 12.94 14.10
C TYR A 324 16.33 13.09 13.42
N THR A 325 17.30 13.64 14.14
CA THR A 325 18.69 13.77 13.68
C THR A 325 19.61 12.87 14.49
N MET A 326 20.82 12.60 13.98
CA MET A 326 21.83 11.81 14.70
C MET A 326 22.32 12.59 15.91
N TYR A 327 21.93 12.15 17.12
CA TYR A 327 22.36 12.78 18.36
C TYR A 327 23.80 12.42 18.71
N SER A 328 24.09 11.12 18.83
CA SER A 328 25.41 10.58 19.11
C SER A 328 25.41 9.07 18.96
N VAL A 329 26.59 8.49 18.73
CA VAL A 329 26.85 7.06 18.87
C VAL A 329 27.44 6.81 20.25
N TYR A 330 26.93 5.81 20.95
CA TYR A 330 27.42 5.39 22.26
C TYR A 330 28.09 4.02 22.17
N ARG A 331 29.13 3.83 22.96
CA ARG A 331 29.85 2.56 23.09
C ARG A 331 29.91 2.10 24.53
N THR A 332 29.76 0.79 24.74
CA THR A 332 30.11 0.12 25.99
C THR A 332 31.14 -0.98 25.72
N THR A 333 31.92 -1.35 26.74
CA THR A 333 32.85 -2.50 26.73
C THR A 333 32.65 -3.40 27.95
N ASN A 334 31.59 -3.18 28.73
CA ASN A 334 31.29 -3.89 29.96
C ASN A 334 29.83 -4.37 30.01
N GLY A 335 29.30 -4.73 28.83
CA GLY A 335 27.96 -5.28 28.68
C GLY A 335 26.86 -4.28 29.05
N GLY A 336 27.07 -3.00 28.79
CA GLY A 336 26.08 -1.96 28.99
C GLY A 336 25.97 -1.43 30.43
N THR A 337 26.95 -1.70 31.29
CA THR A 337 27.01 -1.15 32.65
C THR A 337 27.35 0.35 32.62
N ASN A 338 28.29 0.75 31.76
CA ASN A 338 28.62 2.15 31.47
C ASN A 338 28.73 2.35 29.96
N TRP A 339 28.30 3.52 29.49
CA TRP A 339 28.29 3.95 28.10
C TRP A 339 29.07 5.25 27.93
N THR A 340 29.90 5.31 26.89
CA THR A 340 30.65 6.50 26.50
C THR A 340 30.08 7.04 25.21
N SER A 341 29.74 8.34 25.20
CA SER A 341 29.39 9.04 23.96
C SER A 341 30.65 9.16 23.09
N MET A 342 30.58 8.65 21.88
CA MET A 342 31.63 8.75 20.87
C MET A 342 31.43 10.00 19.99
N GLY A 343 30.25 10.62 20.07
CA GLY A 343 29.86 11.78 19.25
C GLY A 343 29.33 11.36 17.90
N ASN A 344 29.37 12.28 16.95
CA ASN A 344 28.94 12.12 15.56
C ASN A 344 29.88 12.87 14.59
N ASN A 345 31.17 12.98 14.93
CA ASN A 345 32.11 13.79 14.14
C ASN A 345 32.23 13.25 12.71
N GLY A 346 32.08 14.13 11.72
CA GLY A 346 32.10 13.77 10.30
C GLY A 346 30.74 13.38 9.73
N ILE A 347 29.72 13.14 10.56
CA ILE A 347 28.34 12.90 10.11
C ILE A 347 27.65 14.24 9.88
N SER A 348 27.25 14.54 8.65
CA SER A 348 26.53 15.76 8.31
C SER A 348 25.20 15.44 7.65
N GLY A 349 24.09 15.57 8.38
CA GLY A 349 22.76 15.45 7.79
C GLY A 349 22.34 14.03 7.40
N ASN A 350 23.05 12.98 7.86
CA ASN A 350 22.81 11.57 7.51
C ASN A 350 21.34 11.12 7.53
N TYR A 351 20.52 11.67 8.43
CA TYR A 351 19.11 11.28 8.53
C TYR A 351 18.15 12.22 7.79
N GLY A 352 18.59 13.36 7.25
CA GLY A 352 17.72 14.30 6.52
C GLY A 352 16.53 14.86 7.32
N GLY A 353 16.49 14.70 8.65
CA GLY A 353 15.30 15.00 9.48
C GLY A 353 14.29 13.85 9.59
N PHE A 354 14.68 12.64 9.19
CA PHE A 354 13.88 11.42 9.18
C PHE A 354 14.56 10.26 9.92
N GLY A 355 15.30 10.50 11.00
CA GLY A 355 15.94 9.45 11.81
C GLY A 355 15.00 8.39 12.38
N TRP A 356 13.68 8.62 12.31
CA TRP A 356 12.67 7.60 12.58
C TRP A 356 12.62 6.49 11.51
N TYR A 357 13.02 6.81 10.28
CA TYR A 357 12.96 5.97 9.09
C TYR A 357 14.15 5.03 9.00
N PHE A 358 15.30 5.41 9.58
CA PHE A 358 16.52 4.62 9.54
C PHE A 358 16.77 3.89 10.85
N SER A 359 17.27 2.66 10.76
CA SER A 359 17.63 1.88 11.94
C SER A 359 18.91 1.07 11.83
N GLY A 360 19.65 1.15 10.73
CA GLY A 360 20.86 0.36 10.51
C GLY A 360 22.08 0.88 11.29
N ILE A 361 22.61 0.04 12.19
CA ILE A 361 23.98 0.10 12.70
C ILE A 361 24.53 -1.32 12.71
N ASP A 362 25.76 -1.53 12.25
CA ASP A 362 26.42 -2.83 12.32
C ASP A 362 27.93 -2.66 12.56
N VAL A 363 28.60 -3.75 12.91
CA VAL A 363 30.03 -3.79 13.24
C VAL A 363 30.73 -4.88 12.44
N ASP A 364 31.94 -4.60 11.97
CA ASP A 364 32.75 -5.60 11.27
C ASP A 364 33.00 -6.83 12.17
N PRO A 365 32.79 -8.06 11.65
CA PRO A 365 32.89 -9.27 12.45
C PRO A 365 34.32 -9.61 12.92
N ALA A 366 35.37 -9.05 12.29
CA ALA A 366 36.77 -9.28 12.67
C ALA A 366 37.51 -8.02 13.18
N ASN A 367 36.92 -6.82 13.07
CA ASN A 367 37.45 -5.63 13.70
C ASN A 367 36.32 -4.85 14.37
N ASP A 368 36.12 -5.07 15.68
CA ASP A 368 35.01 -4.43 16.37
C ASP A 368 35.17 -2.92 16.63
N ASN A 369 36.21 -2.27 16.08
CA ASN A 369 36.33 -0.81 15.96
C ASN A 369 35.83 -0.27 14.61
N GLU A 370 35.55 -1.14 13.64
CA GLU A 370 34.93 -0.75 12.37
C GLU A 370 33.40 -0.85 12.49
N VAL A 371 32.74 0.31 12.47
CA VAL A 371 31.31 0.44 12.72
C VAL A 371 30.68 1.21 11.58
N TYR A 372 29.48 0.80 11.19
CA TYR A 372 28.77 1.32 10.03
C TYR A 372 27.39 1.80 10.43
N ILE A 373 26.93 2.89 9.82
CA ILE A 373 25.62 3.47 10.07
C ILE A 373 24.92 3.74 8.74
N ALA A 374 23.67 3.31 8.67
CA ALA A 374 22.77 3.56 7.57
C ALA A 374 22.04 4.91 7.73
N GLY A 375 21.50 5.43 6.65
CA GLY A 375 20.80 6.71 6.58
C GLY A 375 20.55 7.07 5.11
N VAL A 376 20.31 8.36 4.83
CA VAL A 376 20.31 8.88 3.45
C VAL A 376 21.64 8.56 2.77
N GLU A 377 22.73 8.63 3.54
CA GLU A 377 24.06 8.21 3.14
C GLU A 377 24.55 7.06 4.04
N PHE A 378 25.57 6.35 3.59
CA PHE A 378 26.19 5.26 4.33
C PHE A 378 27.51 5.72 4.93
N TYR A 379 27.67 5.59 6.24
CA TYR A 379 28.86 6.07 6.96
C TYR A 379 29.63 4.90 7.60
N LYS A 380 30.96 5.01 7.58
CA LYS A 380 31.90 4.12 8.27
C LYS A 380 32.76 4.90 9.27
N SER A 381 33.01 4.28 10.42
CA SER A 381 34.04 4.66 11.38
C SER A 381 35.05 3.53 11.53
N SER A 382 36.35 3.86 11.61
CA SER A 382 37.45 2.88 11.82
C SER A 382 38.10 2.99 13.21
N ASP A 383 37.63 3.90 14.07
CA ASP A 383 38.19 4.20 15.39
C ASP A 383 37.18 3.96 16.53
N GLY A 384 36.22 3.08 16.28
CA GLY A 384 35.20 2.69 17.22
C GLY A 384 34.19 3.80 17.48
N GLY A 385 33.83 4.55 16.45
CA GLY A 385 32.73 5.52 16.43
C GLY A 385 33.10 6.98 16.70
N LEU A 386 34.39 7.33 16.79
CA LEU A 386 34.82 8.71 17.08
C LEU A 386 34.76 9.61 15.83
N ASN A 387 35.24 9.10 14.69
CA ASN A 387 35.25 9.80 13.42
C ASN A 387 34.56 8.96 12.34
N TRP A 388 33.77 9.63 11.51
CA TRP A 388 32.94 9.01 10.48
C TRP A 388 33.25 9.60 9.11
N ASN A 389 33.22 8.76 8.08
CA ASN A 389 33.34 9.15 6.68
C ASN A 389 32.25 8.46 5.86
N ILE A 390 31.79 9.12 4.80
CA ILE A 390 30.89 8.50 3.82
C ILE A 390 31.63 7.30 3.19
N ASN A 391 30.96 6.16 3.13
CA ASN A 391 31.47 4.89 2.59
C ASN A 391 30.64 4.41 1.39
N MET A 392 30.20 5.35 0.56
CA MET A 392 29.47 5.08 -0.68
C MET A 392 29.80 6.19 -1.71
N PRO A 393 29.62 5.93 -3.01
CA PRO A 393 29.60 6.99 -4.02
C PRO A 393 28.47 8.00 -3.75
N PRO A 394 28.54 9.21 -4.34
CA PRO A 394 27.44 10.15 -4.26
C PRO A 394 26.14 9.55 -4.83
N TRP A 395 25.08 9.52 -4.04
CA TRP A 395 23.85 8.78 -4.35
C TRP A 395 23.16 9.23 -5.65
N TRP A 396 23.34 10.49 -6.07
CA TRP A 396 22.79 11.01 -7.33
C TRP A 396 23.48 10.43 -8.59
N GLN A 397 24.53 9.63 -8.43
CA GLN A 397 25.15 8.85 -9.51
C GLN A 397 24.48 7.49 -9.70
N TYR A 398 23.62 7.06 -8.78
CA TYR A 398 22.92 5.77 -8.77
C TYR A 398 23.83 4.51 -8.72
N ASP A 399 25.14 4.66 -8.50
CA ASP A 399 26.03 3.53 -8.21
C ASP A 399 25.66 2.84 -6.87
N VAL A 400 25.17 3.63 -5.91
CA VAL A 400 24.45 3.19 -4.71
C VAL A 400 23.35 4.20 -4.45
N HIS A 401 22.10 3.75 -4.37
CA HIS A 401 20.96 4.62 -4.08
C HIS A 401 21.02 5.19 -2.66
N ALA A 402 20.39 6.34 -2.44
CA ALA A 402 20.17 6.92 -1.12
C ALA A 402 19.26 6.03 -0.25
N ASP A 403 19.10 6.41 1.02
CA ASP A 403 18.14 5.82 1.95
C ASP A 403 18.41 4.33 2.21
N ILE A 404 19.54 4.06 2.88
CA ILE A 404 19.95 2.74 3.32
C ILE A 404 19.13 2.35 4.55
N HIS A 405 18.43 1.23 4.47
CA HIS A 405 17.54 0.72 5.53
C HIS A 405 18.15 -0.42 6.33
N THR A 406 18.95 -1.26 5.66
CA THR A 406 19.49 -2.47 6.28
C THR A 406 20.92 -2.75 5.83
N ILE A 407 21.71 -3.24 6.77
CA ILE A 407 23.10 -3.66 6.59
C ILE A 407 23.16 -5.13 6.96
N ASN A 408 23.81 -5.96 6.13
CA ASN A 408 24.11 -7.34 6.48
C ASN A 408 25.60 -7.63 6.31
N MET A 409 26.35 -7.53 7.40
CA MET A 409 27.78 -7.90 7.44
C MET A 409 27.94 -9.42 7.43
N ILE A 410 28.55 -9.96 6.37
CA ILE A 410 28.77 -11.42 6.23
C ILE A 410 30.20 -11.84 6.54
N ALA A 411 31.18 -10.98 6.26
CA ALA A 411 32.59 -11.16 6.55
C ALA A 411 33.27 -9.79 6.62
N PRO A 412 34.55 -9.70 7.04
CA PRO A 412 35.22 -8.41 7.14
C PRO A 412 35.27 -7.68 5.81
N GLY A 413 34.74 -6.46 5.75
CA GLY A 413 34.61 -5.69 4.51
C GLY A 413 33.68 -6.29 3.44
N VAL A 414 32.88 -7.31 3.77
CA VAL A 414 31.95 -7.96 2.84
C VAL A 414 30.52 -7.86 3.38
N TYR A 415 29.67 -7.12 2.68
CA TYR A 415 28.31 -6.86 3.15
C TYR A 415 27.32 -6.56 2.01
N TYR A 416 26.05 -6.71 2.36
CA TYR A 416 24.92 -6.27 1.57
C TYR A 416 24.29 -5.02 2.18
N LEU A 417 23.84 -4.12 1.31
CA LEU A 417 23.00 -2.98 1.66
C LEU A 417 21.64 -3.14 0.99
N GLY A 418 20.57 -2.89 1.74
CA GLY A 418 19.24 -2.68 1.19
C GLY A 418 18.85 -1.21 1.30
N THR A 419 18.38 -0.62 0.21
CA THR A 419 18.09 0.82 0.07
C THR A 419 16.69 1.04 -0.52
N ASP A 420 16.26 2.30 -0.71
CA ASP A 420 15.05 2.64 -1.48
C ASP A 420 15.17 2.35 -2.99
N GLY A 421 16.40 2.13 -3.48
CA GLY A 421 16.70 1.78 -4.87
C GLY A 421 16.99 0.29 -5.12
N GLY A 422 16.98 -0.56 -4.08
CA GLY A 422 17.20 -2.00 -4.17
C GLY A 422 18.40 -2.53 -3.37
N MET A 423 19.14 -3.49 -3.92
CA MET A 423 20.18 -4.28 -3.26
C MET A 423 21.57 -4.01 -3.84
N TYR A 424 22.52 -3.71 -2.94
CA TYR A 424 23.91 -3.48 -3.29
C TYR A 424 24.82 -4.43 -2.52
N PHE A 425 25.89 -4.88 -3.17
CA PHE A 425 26.90 -5.76 -2.60
C PHE A 425 28.29 -5.17 -2.74
N THR A 426 29.11 -5.35 -1.71
CA THR A 426 30.55 -5.10 -1.76
C THR A 426 31.32 -6.24 -1.09
N ASN A 427 32.51 -6.50 -1.62
CA ASN A 427 33.49 -7.44 -1.05
C ASN A 427 34.86 -6.80 -0.80
N ASP A 428 34.95 -5.48 -0.92
CA ASP A 428 36.15 -4.66 -0.76
C ASP A 428 35.89 -3.44 0.12
N ASP A 429 34.94 -3.59 1.05
CA ASP A 429 34.60 -2.61 2.08
C ASP A 429 34.07 -1.27 1.53
N GLY A 430 33.34 -1.33 0.41
CA GLY A 430 32.70 -0.15 -0.20
C GLY A 430 33.64 0.67 -1.09
N VAL A 431 34.81 0.11 -1.46
CA VAL A 431 35.64 0.68 -2.54
C VAL A 431 34.91 0.53 -3.88
N THR A 432 34.27 -0.61 -4.11
CA THR A 432 33.34 -0.83 -5.21
C THR A 432 32.02 -1.42 -4.71
N TYR A 433 30.94 -1.06 -5.39
CA TYR A 433 29.61 -1.63 -5.19
C TYR A 433 29.14 -2.28 -6.47
N THR A 434 28.48 -3.42 -6.32
CA THR A 434 27.72 -4.07 -7.39
C THR A 434 26.25 -3.95 -7.06
N ASP A 435 25.50 -3.29 -7.94
CA ASP A 435 24.05 -3.41 -7.97
C ASP A 435 23.69 -4.86 -8.34
N ILE A 436 23.00 -5.54 -7.43
CA ILE A 436 22.52 -6.92 -7.62
C ILE A 436 20.99 -6.95 -7.76
N ASP A 437 20.43 -5.86 -8.28
CA ASP A 437 19.03 -5.72 -8.62
C ASP A 437 18.70 -6.37 -9.96
N GLU A 438 17.98 -7.48 -9.84
CA GLU A 438 17.09 -7.99 -10.88
C GLU A 438 15.74 -8.32 -10.22
N ILE A 439 15.26 -7.39 -9.40
CA ILE A 439 14.10 -7.57 -8.54
C ILE A 439 12.97 -6.67 -9.07
N PRO A 440 11.85 -7.24 -9.54
CA PRO A 440 10.71 -6.44 -9.98
C PRO A 440 9.90 -5.97 -8.76
N ASN A 441 10.41 -4.99 -8.01
CA ASN A 441 9.76 -4.42 -6.83
C ASN A 441 9.61 -2.90 -6.85
N THR A 442 9.74 -2.24 -8.01
CA THR A 442 9.54 -0.80 -8.14
C THR A 442 8.13 -0.41 -7.69
N GLN A 443 8.01 0.73 -7.01
CA GLN A 443 6.76 1.24 -6.45
C GLN A 443 6.24 2.39 -7.32
N PHE A 444 5.38 2.07 -8.29
CA PHE A 444 4.81 3.07 -9.21
C PHE A 444 3.60 3.78 -8.61
N TYR A 445 3.61 5.11 -8.67
CA TYR A 445 2.47 5.97 -8.38
C TYR A 445 1.54 6.12 -9.58
N ARG A 446 2.12 6.35 -10.77
CA ARG A 446 1.41 6.62 -12.03
C ARG A 446 2.04 5.91 -13.21
N VAL A 447 1.25 5.60 -14.23
CA VAL A 447 1.70 4.97 -15.47
C VAL A 447 1.13 5.67 -16.70
N GLU A 448 1.89 5.66 -17.79
CA GLU A 448 1.43 6.19 -19.07
C GLU A 448 2.05 5.40 -20.23
N VAL A 449 1.40 5.44 -21.38
CA VAL A 449 1.91 4.84 -22.62
C VAL A 449 2.37 5.95 -23.55
N ASN A 450 3.63 5.89 -23.98
CA ASN A 450 4.09 6.82 -25.01
C ASN A 450 3.38 6.50 -26.35
N PRO A 451 2.62 7.45 -26.93
CA PRO A 451 1.77 7.16 -28.09
C PRO A 451 2.54 6.90 -29.39
N PHE A 452 3.82 7.29 -29.47
CA PHE A 452 4.64 7.12 -30.67
C PHE A 452 5.45 5.83 -30.65
N THR A 453 5.98 5.47 -29.48
CA THR A 453 6.86 4.30 -29.34
C THR A 453 6.14 3.07 -28.80
N GLY A 454 5.01 3.27 -28.10
CA GLY A 454 4.32 2.22 -27.36
C GLY A 454 5.07 1.74 -26.11
N LEU A 455 6.17 2.40 -25.73
CA LEU A 455 6.88 2.13 -24.48
C LEU A 455 6.04 2.57 -23.28
N TYR A 456 6.26 1.89 -22.15
CA TYR A 456 5.60 2.21 -20.90
C TYR A 456 6.48 3.15 -20.09
N TRP A 457 5.83 4.15 -19.50
CA TRP A 457 6.43 5.09 -18.58
C TRP A 457 5.79 4.94 -17.21
N GLY A 458 6.56 5.24 -16.17
CA GLY A 458 6.02 5.27 -14.82
C GLY A 458 6.77 6.27 -13.93
N GLY A 459 6.00 6.93 -13.09
CA GLY A 459 6.50 7.73 -11.98
C GLY A 459 6.57 6.85 -10.73
N ALA A 460 7.77 6.72 -10.16
CA ALA A 460 8.05 5.80 -9.06
C ALA A 460 8.49 6.54 -7.78
N GLN A 461 8.22 5.91 -6.64
CA GLN A 461 8.74 6.32 -5.36
C GLN A 461 10.28 6.29 -5.36
N ASP A 462 10.89 7.41 -4.97
CA ASP A 462 12.32 7.71 -4.79
C ASP A 462 13.20 7.46 -6.03
N ASN A 463 12.60 6.94 -7.11
CA ASN A 463 13.26 6.48 -8.32
C ASN A 463 12.88 7.32 -9.57
N GLY A 464 12.08 8.36 -9.36
CA GLY A 464 11.76 9.36 -10.38
C GLY A 464 10.86 8.82 -11.48
N THR A 465 10.92 9.49 -12.62
CA THR A 465 10.25 9.07 -13.85
C THR A 465 11.19 8.16 -14.64
N CYS A 466 10.70 6.98 -15.05
CA CYS A 466 11.47 6.00 -15.82
C CYS A 466 10.61 5.32 -16.90
N TYR A 467 11.25 4.68 -17.87
CA TYR A 467 10.55 4.02 -18.96
C TYR A 467 11.26 2.82 -19.58
N GLY A 468 10.47 1.95 -20.19
CA GLY A 468 10.92 0.74 -20.85
C GLY A 468 9.77 -0.21 -21.16
N ASN A 469 10.11 -1.47 -21.42
CA ASN A 469 9.19 -2.59 -21.53
C ASN A 469 9.94 -3.91 -21.29
N VAL A 470 9.28 -5.05 -21.50
CA VAL A 470 9.86 -6.39 -21.33
C VAL A 470 11.14 -6.62 -22.15
N SER A 471 11.32 -5.95 -23.29
CA SER A 471 12.53 -6.11 -24.11
C SER A 471 13.75 -5.42 -23.51
N THR A 472 13.53 -4.48 -22.59
CA THR A 472 14.55 -3.74 -21.84
C THR A 472 14.39 -3.98 -20.34
N LEU A 473 13.87 -5.13 -19.91
CA LEU A 473 13.47 -5.42 -18.53
C LEU A 473 14.52 -5.00 -17.48
N ASN A 474 15.79 -5.37 -17.72
CA ASN A 474 16.95 -5.07 -16.86
C ASN A 474 17.73 -3.82 -17.32
N SER A 475 17.15 -2.98 -18.17
CA SER A 475 17.78 -1.78 -18.70
C SER A 475 16.77 -0.68 -19.01
N TRP A 476 15.77 -0.51 -18.14
CA TRP A 476 14.88 0.65 -18.22
C TRP A 476 15.69 1.92 -18.01
N THR A 477 15.26 2.98 -18.68
CA THR A 477 15.91 4.28 -18.63
C THR A 477 15.34 5.12 -17.49
N ARG A 478 16.21 5.69 -16.65
CA ARG A 478 15.87 6.78 -15.73
C ARG A 478 15.82 8.08 -16.53
N ASP A 479 14.69 8.77 -16.51
CA ASP A 479 14.46 9.97 -17.33
C ASP A 479 14.57 11.26 -16.52
N PHE A 480 13.92 11.30 -15.35
CA PHE A 480 13.92 12.46 -14.46
C PHE A 480 13.92 12.02 -13.00
N GLY A 481 14.67 12.71 -12.14
CA GLY A 481 14.87 12.32 -10.74
C GLY A 481 13.76 12.77 -9.77
N GLY A 482 13.94 12.50 -8.48
CA GLY A 482 12.97 12.77 -7.41
C GLY A 482 12.02 11.59 -7.18
N ASP A 483 10.85 11.84 -6.59
CA ASP A 483 9.70 10.95 -6.81
C ASP A 483 9.13 11.29 -8.19
N GLY A 484 8.75 10.29 -8.98
CA GLY A 484 8.02 10.52 -10.22
C GLY A 484 6.52 10.41 -10.01
N PHE A 485 5.73 11.33 -10.57
CA PHE A 485 4.27 11.25 -10.58
C PHE A 485 3.73 11.20 -12.01
N GLN A 486 2.87 12.14 -12.38
CA GLN A 486 2.16 12.13 -13.65
C GLN A 486 3.13 12.44 -14.81
N MET A 487 3.02 11.67 -15.89
CA MET A 487 3.65 11.99 -17.18
C MET A 487 2.57 12.28 -18.22
N ARG A 488 2.81 13.24 -19.11
CA ARG A 488 1.95 13.49 -20.28
C ARG A 488 2.76 13.74 -21.53
N PHE A 489 2.34 13.14 -22.63
CA PHE A 489 2.98 13.28 -23.94
C PHE A 489 2.17 14.20 -24.85
N ASP A 490 2.83 15.12 -25.55
CA ASP A 490 2.19 15.82 -26.66
C ASP A 490 1.86 14.78 -27.76
N PRO A 491 0.58 14.58 -28.13
CA PRO A 491 0.19 13.58 -29.11
C PRO A 491 0.61 13.93 -30.55
N THR A 492 1.14 15.13 -30.79
CA THR A 492 1.55 15.63 -32.10
C THR A 492 3.06 15.78 -32.26
N ASN A 493 3.83 15.74 -31.16
CA ASN A 493 5.28 15.89 -31.18
C ASN A 493 5.95 14.91 -30.20
N ASN A 494 6.68 13.93 -30.73
CA ASN A 494 7.35 12.90 -29.92
C ASN A 494 8.53 13.42 -29.09
N GLN A 495 8.99 14.66 -29.32
CA GLN A 495 10.05 15.30 -28.54
C GLN A 495 9.51 16.13 -27.38
N THR A 496 8.20 16.38 -27.31
CA THR A 496 7.58 17.21 -26.28
C THR A 496 6.75 16.38 -25.31
N TYR A 497 7.16 16.42 -24.04
CA TYR A 497 6.42 15.78 -22.95
C TYR A 497 6.74 16.45 -21.61
N TYR A 498 5.97 16.04 -20.61
CA TYR A 498 5.93 16.63 -19.28
C TYR A 498 6.09 15.54 -18.23
N VAL A 499 6.77 15.89 -17.13
CA VAL A 499 6.98 15.04 -15.96
C VAL A 499 6.74 15.84 -14.69
N GLU A 500 6.48 15.15 -13.60
CA GLU A 500 6.19 15.74 -12.31
C GLU A 500 7.02 15.11 -11.19
N THR A 501 7.48 15.97 -10.26
CA THR A 501 8.05 15.60 -8.97
C THR A 501 7.19 16.11 -7.82
N GLN A 502 7.60 15.80 -6.58
CA GLN A 502 6.83 16.04 -5.35
C GLN A 502 6.22 17.45 -5.27
N ASN A 503 4.98 17.52 -4.77
CA ASN A 503 4.26 18.77 -4.55
C ASN A 503 4.03 19.58 -5.84
N GLY A 504 3.83 18.89 -6.97
CA GLY A 504 3.54 19.54 -8.25
C GLY A 504 4.73 20.27 -8.84
N GLY A 505 5.95 19.76 -8.65
CA GLY A 505 7.12 20.21 -9.38
C GLY A 505 7.00 19.78 -10.84
N LEU A 506 6.51 20.67 -11.72
CA LEU A 506 6.23 20.35 -13.12
C LEU A 506 7.41 20.74 -14.01
N TYR A 507 7.77 19.84 -14.93
CA TYR A 507 8.85 20.05 -15.89
C TYR A 507 8.40 19.66 -17.29
N SER A 508 9.04 20.27 -18.30
CA SER A 508 8.82 19.96 -19.70
C SER A 508 10.13 19.79 -20.45
N THR A 509 10.09 18.99 -21.51
CA THR A 509 11.15 18.89 -22.50
C THR A 509 10.58 19.12 -23.90
N THR A 510 11.44 19.55 -24.83
CA THR A 510 11.10 19.74 -26.25
C THR A 510 12.09 19.07 -27.20
N ASP A 511 13.06 18.35 -26.62
CA ASP A 511 14.14 17.66 -27.34
C ASP A 511 14.28 16.20 -26.92
N GLY A 512 13.21 15.61 -26.37
CA GLY A 512 13.17 14.19 -26.03
C GLY A 512 13.92 13.85 -24.74
N GLY A 513 13.93 14.75 -23.76
CA GLY A 513 14.53 14.53 -22.44
C GLY A 513 16.01 14.95 -22.33
N ALA A 514 16.59 15.53 -23.37
CA ALA A 514 17.98 15.98 -23.35
C ALA A 514 18.16 17.26 -22.51
N ASN A 515 17.18 18.16 -22.56
CA ASN A 515 17.09 19.35 -21.70
C ASN A 515 15.70 19.49 -21.08
N TRP A 516 15.68 20.07 -19.88
CA TRP A 516 14.48 20.25 -19.06
C TRP A 516 14.25 21.72 -18.73
N ASN A 517 12.98 22.13 -18.80
CA ASN A 517 12.51 23.45 -18.40
C ASN A 517 11.51 23.30 -17.26
N ASN A 518 11.54 24.21 -16.29
CA ASN A 518 10.44 24.34 -15.34
C ASN A 518 9.14 24.62 -16.10
N ASN A 519 8.03 24.07 -15.61
CA ASN A 519 6.68 24.22 -16.14
C ASN A 519 5.71 24.62 -15.02
N ASP A 520 6.14 25.51 -14.13
CA ASP A 520 5.41 25.97 -12.93
C ASP A 520 5.27 27.50 -12.82
N ASN A 521 5.64 28.26 -13.86
CA ASN A 521 5.55 29.71 -13.87
C ASN A 521 4.11 30.20 -13.62
N ASN A 522 3.99 31.12 -12.65
CA ASN A 522 2.73 31.69 -12.17
C ASN A 522 1.78 30.74 -11.43
N LEU A 523 2.23 29.52 -11.08
CA LEU A 523 1.60 28.77 -10.00
C LEU A 523 1.96 29.43 -8.66
N ASP A 524 0.98 29.66 -7.79
CA ASP A 524 1.24 30.30 -6.49
C ASP A 524 1.91 29.29 -5.55
N PRO A 525 3.19 29.46 -5.15
CA PRO A 525 3.89 28.48 -4.32
C PRO A 525 3.27 28.31 -2.92
N ASN A 526 2.41 29.23 -2.49
CA ASN A 526 1.71 29.13 -1.20
C ASN A 526 0.40 28.35 -1.30
N ASP A 527 -0.04 27.98 -2.50
CA ASP A 527 -1.25 27.21 -2.66
C ASP A 527 -1.09 25.79 -2.07
N ARG A 528 -2.07 25.42 -1.24
CA ARG A 528 -2.29 24.06 -0.75
C ARG A 528 -2.46 23.11 -1.94
N ARG A 529 -1.67 22.05 -1.99
CA ARG A 529 -1.62 21.13 -3.14
C ARG A 529 -1.32 19.71 -2.67
N ASN A 530 -1.59 18.76 -3.55
CA ASN A 530 -1.33 17.35 -3.29
C ASN A 530 0.16 17.05 -3.55
N TRP A 531 0.65 15.96 -2.95
CA TRP A 531 1.99 15.41 -3.19
C TRP A 531 2.15 14.94 -4.63
N ASP A 532 1.11 14.26 -5.14
CA ASP A 532 0.84 13.94 -6.55
C ASP A 532 -0.21 14.94 -7.03
N MET A 533 0.24 16.07 -7.60
CA MET A 533 -0.63 17.17 -8.01
C MET A 533 -1.22 16.86 -9.39
N PRO A 534 -2.55 16.76 -9.52
CA PRO A 534 -3.13 16.29 -10.76
C PRO A 534 -2.93 17.32 -11.88
N TYR A 535 -2.53 16.85 -13.05
CA TYR A 535 -2.52 17.65 -14.27
C TYR A 535 -2.86 16.82 -15.51
N VAL A 536 -3.42 17.49 -16.52
CA VAL A 536 -3.84 16.88 -17.79
C VAL A 536 -3.58 17.82 -18.96
N LEU A 537 -3.35 17.24 -20.14
CA LEU A 537 -3.39 17.96 -21.41
C LEU A 537 -4.82 17.99 -21.92
N ASN A 538 -5.19 19.08 -22.60
CA ASN A 538 -6.43 19.12 -23.35
C ASN A 538 -6.29 18.22 -24.60
N SER A 539 -7.09 17.17 -24.65
CA SER A 539 -6.98 16.14 -25.69
C SER A 539 -7.35 16.61 -27.10
N LEU A 540 -8.03 17.76 -27.21
CA LEU A 540 -8.38 18.39 -28.48
C LEU A 540 -7.46 19.58 -28.82
N ASN A 541 -6.60 20.01 -27.90
CA ASN A 541 -5.60 21.06 -28.10
C ASN A 541 -4.42 20.91 -27.13
N PRO A 542 -3.35 20.19 -27.48
CA PRO A 542 -2.27 19.85 -26.54
C PRO A 542 -1.44 21.05 -26.05
N ASN A 543 -1.57 22.23 -26.68
CA ASN A 543 -0.99 23.48 -26.17
C ASN A 543 -1.71 23.99 -24.89
N THR A 544 -2.90 23.43 -24.59
CA THR A 544 -3.66 23.75 -23.38
C THR A 544 -3.47 22.67 -22.33
N GLN A 545 -3.20 23.08 -21.10
CA GLN A 545 -3.00 22.20 -19.95
C GLN A 545 -3.81 22.71 -18.76
N TYR A 546 -4.20 21.78 -17.89
CA TYR A 546 -4.89 22.09 -16.65
C TYR A 546 -4.19 21.38 -15.49
N THR A 547 -4.07 22.06 -14.35
CA THR A 547 -3.59 21.46 -13.09
C THR A 547 -4.40 21.98 -11.90
N GLY A 548 -4.34 21.29 -10.77
CA GLY A 548 -5.13 21.60 -9.58
C GLY A 548 -4.32 21.70 -8.30
N THR A 549 -4.36 22.88 -7.66
CA THR A 549 -3.98 23.06 -6.24
C THR A 549 -5.23 22.83 -5.37
N TYR A 550 -5.65 23.74 -4.50
CA TYR A 550 -7.04 23.82 -4.02
C TYR A 550 -7.96 24.51 -5.05
N ARG A 551 -7.36 25.14 -6.07
CA ARG A 551 -8.01 25.80 -7.21
C ARG A 551 -7.39 25.32 -8.52
N VAL A 552 -8.12 25.48 -9.62
CA VAL A 552 -7.71 25.04 -10.94
C VAL A 552 -6.90 26.13 -11.63
N TYR A 553 -5.81 25.71 -12.27
CA TYR A 553 -4.98 26.54 -13.14
C TYR A 553 -5.06 26.05 -14.58
N LYS A 554 -4.89 27.00 -15.50
CA LYS A 554 -4.83 26.76 -16.94
C LYS A 554 -3.57 27.36 -17.54
N ASN A 555 -2.91 26.61 -18.42
CA ASN A 555 -1.89 27.08 -19.35
C ASN A 555 -2.43 26.94 -20.79
N THR A 556 -2.17 27.90 -21.67
CA THR A 556 -2.55 27.86 -23.10
C THR A 556 -1.37 27.93 -24.07
N GLY A 557 -0.14 28.05 -23.55
CA GLY A 557 1.08 28.25 -24.33
C GLY A 557 2.03 27.04 -24.34
N GLY A 558 1.57 25.87 -23.87
CA GLY A 558 2.41 24.67 -23.75
C GLY A 558 3.23 24.43 -25.02
N PRO A 559 4.54 24.11 -24.92
CA PRO A 559 5.31 23.82 -23.71
C PRO A 559 5.79 25.06 -22.92
N VAL A 560 5.52 26.29 -23.39
CA VAL A 560 5.80 27.51 -22.63
C VAL A 560 4.75 27.68 -21.54
N ASP A 561 5.20 27.83 -20.30
CA ASP A 561 4.36 27.84 -19.13
C ASP A 561 3.95 29.26 -18.72
N ASN A 562 2.64 29.46 -18.63
CA ASN A 562 2.07 30.68 -18.05
C ASN A 562 0.73 30.34 -17.41
N TRP A 563 0.80 29.82 -16.19
CA TRP A 563 -0.38 29.32 -15.49
C TRP A 563 -1.23 30.47 -14.96
N THR A 564 -2.54 30.36 -15.16
CA THR A 564 -3.53 31.33 -14.67
C THR A 564 -4.63 30.63 -13.89
N PRO A 565 -5.01 31.12 -12.69
CA PRO A 565 -6.09 30.51 -11.94
C PRO A 565 -7.42 30.75 -12.68
N ILE A 566 -8.19 29.68 -12.88
CA ILE A 566 -9.50 29.69 -13.54
C ILE A 566 -10.62 29.26 -12.58
N SER A 567 -10.33 29.07 -11.30
CA SER A 567 -11.34 28.86 -10.27
C SER A 567 -10.96 29.56 -8.96
N ASN A 568 -11.94 29.70 -8.07
CA ASN A 568 -11.68 29.95 -6.66
C ASN A 568 -11.30 28.63 -5.95
N ASP A 569 -11.27 28.64 -4.62
CA ASP A 569 -11.15 27.40 -3.84
C ASP A 569 -12.36 26.49 -4.10
N LEU A 570 -12.08 25.28 -4.59
CA LEU A 570 -13.07 24.24 -4.88
C LEU A 570 -13.20 23.23 -3.73
N THR A 571 -12.55 23.49 -2.60
CA THR A 571 -12.53 22.65 -1.41
C THR A 571 -13.31 23.31 -0.27
N ASP A 572 -13.48 22.62 0.85
CA ASP A 572 -14.08 23.12 2.08
C ASP A 572 -13.13 24.05 2.87
N GLY A 573 -11.98 24.41 2.28
CA GLY A 573 -10.94 25.23 2.88
C GLY A 573 -9.97 24.46 3.78
N LEU A 574 -9.08 25.18 4.48
CA LEU A 574 -8.06 24.57 5.34
C LEU A 574 -8.64 24.15 6.70
N ILE A 575 -9.11 22.89 6.80
CA ILE A 575 -9.69 22.33 8.03
C ILE A 575 -8.72 21.39 8.77
N LEU A 576 -7.88 20.66 8.03
CA LEU A 576 -6.96 19.64 8.59
C LEU A 576 -5.49 20.01 8.41
N ASP A 577 -5.00 19.95 7.17
CA ASP A 577 -3.60 20.14 6.79
C ASP A 577 -3.49 20.77 5.39
N PRO A 578 -2.45 21.57 5.07
CA PRO A 578 -2.24 22.10 3.73
C PRO A 578 -2.03 21.05 2.62
N ARG A 579 -1.62 19.82 2.93
CA ARG A 579 -1.56 18.70 1.97
C ARG A 579 -2.88 17.95 1.84
N PHE A 580 -3.92 18.43 2.53
CA PHE A 580 -5.26 17.87 2.56
C PHE A 580 -6.30 18.97 2.23
N HIS A 581 -7.49 18.60 1.76
CA HIS A 581 -8.48 19.54 1.18
C HIS A 581 -7.88 20.34 0.00
N ASN A 582 -7.44 19.60 -1.01
CA ASN A 582 -6.93 20.06 -2.30
C ASN A 582 -7.63 19.28 -3.41
N ILE A 583 -7.41 19.68 -4.66
CA ILE A 583 -7.82 18.93 -5.83
C ILE A 583 -6.95 17.67 -5.91
N SER A 584 -7.59 16.51 -5.93
CA SER A 584 -6.93 15.20 -5.96
C SER A 584 -6.88 14.60 -7.35
N CYS A 585 -7.84 14.93 -8.23
CA CYS A 585 -7.88 14.47 -9.61
C CYS A 585 -8.56 15.50 -10.52
N ILE A 586 -8.13 15.55 -11.78
CA ILE A 586 -8.68 16.42 -12.82
C ILE A 586 -8.74 15.64 -14.14
N ASP A 587 -9.80 15.86 -14.91
CA ASP A 587 -9.90 15.32 -16.26
C ASP A 587 -10.55 16.31 -17.24
N ASN A 588 -10.11 16.26 -18.49
CA ASN A 588 -10.65 17.04 -19.60
C ASN A 588 -11.36 16.12 -20.59
N SER A 589 -12.60 16.46 -20.97
CA SER A 589 -13.38 15.58 -21.84
C SER A 589 -12.78 15.49 -23.25
N ASN A 590 -12.48 14.25 -23.67
CA ASN A 590 -12.08 13.92 -25.05
C ASN A 590 -13.11 14.26 -26.13
N LEU A 591 -14.34 14.59 -25.71
CA LEU A 591 -15.45 14.94 -26.60
C LEU A 591 -15.79 16.44 -26.55
N ASN A 592 -15.20 17.20 -25.62
CA ASN A 592 -15.42 18.64 -25.50
C ASN A 592 -14.25 19.34 -24.80
N ALA A 593 -13.51 20.15 -25.57
CA ALA A 593 -12.30 20.83 -25.13
C ALA A 593 -12.52 21.79 -23.95
N GLN A 594 -13.74 22.31 -23.78
CA GLN A 594 -14.08 23.29 -22.73
C GLN A 594 -14.64 22.64 -21.46
N LYS A 595 -14.80 21.32 -21.46
CA LYS A 595 -15.42 20.58 -20.36
C LYS A 595 -14.35 19.96 -19.47
N ILE A 596 -14.35 20.34 -18.20
CA ILE A 596 -13.37 19.91 -17.20
C ILE A 596 -14.13 19.40 -15.98
N TYR A 597 -13.65 18.30 -15.43
CA TYR A 597 -14.13 17.70 -14.20
C TYR A 597 -13.01 17.68 -13.16
N VAL A 598 -13.38 17.92 -11.91
CA VAL A 598 -12.45 17.97 -10.78
C VAL A 598 -13.02 17.19 -9.62
N GLY A 599 -12.20 16.36 -8.98
CA GLY A 599 -12.48 15.74 -7.69
C GLY A 599 -11.50 16.26 -6.63
N THR A 600 -11.94 16.34 -5.38
CA THR A 600 -11.12 16.84 -4.27
C THR A 600 -10.92 15.80 -3.19
N SER A 601 -9.88 16.00 -2.38
CA SER A 601 -9.57 15.15 -1.23
C SER A 601 -10.61 15.23 -0.11
N ASP A 602 -11.49 16.24 -0.14
CA ASP A 602 -12.64 16.41 0.75
C ASP A 602 -13.99 16.08 0.12
N ALA A 603 -13.99 15.12 -0.82
CA ALA A 603 -15.19 14.52 -1.42
C ALA A 603 -16.00 15.41 -2.37
N ASN A 604 -15.52 16.60 -2.71
CA ASN A 604 -16.23 17.46 -3.65
C ASN A 604 -15.96 17.04 -5.10
N VAL A 605 -16.99 17.12 -5.94
CA VAL A 605 -16.88 16.97 -7.39
C VAL A 605 -17.40 18.23 -8.07
N TRP A 606 -16.62 18.79 -8.99
CA TRP A 606 -16.94 20.02 -9.70
C TRP A 606 -16.85 19.83 -11.21
N MET A 607 -17.62 20.64 -11.95
CA MET A 607 -17.58 20.67 -13.40
C MET A 607 -17.66 22.10 -13.92
N THR A 608 -16.92 22.36 -14.99
CA THR A 608 -17.11 23.52 -15.87
C THR A 608 -17.34 23.03 -17.30
N SER A 609 -18.24 23.69 -18.02
CA SER A 609 -18.53 23.43 -19.44
C SER A 609 -18.11 24.58 -20.35
N ASN A 610 -17.43 25.58 -19.78
CA ASN A 610 -17.05 26.83 -20.43
C ASN A 610 -15.62 27.23 -20.04
N ASP A 611 -14.73 26.23 -19.96
CA ASP A 611 -13.29 26.42 -19.86
C ASP A 611 -12.87 27.25 -18.62
N GLY A 612 -13.56 27.01 -17.51
CA GLY A 612 -13.27 27.62 -16.21
C GLY A 612 -14.01 28.92 -15.91
N ALA A 613 -14.77 29.48 -16.86
CA ALA A 613 -15.48 30.75 -16.61
C ALA A 613 -16.58 30.60 -15.53
N ASN A 614 -17.22 29.44 -15.43
CA ASN A 614 -18.15 29.11 -14.33
C ASN A 614 -17.93 27.66 -13.87
N TRP A 615 -18.04 27.43 -12.56
CA TRP A 615 -17.92 26.12 -11.93
C TRP A 615 -19.22 25.74 -11.21
N THR A 616 -19.64 24.48 -11.37
CA THR A 616 -20.83 23.90 -10.71
C THR A 616 -20.38 22.79 -9.77
N ASN A 617 -20.81 22.85 -8.51
CA ASN A 617 -20.63 21.75 -7.57
C ASN A 617 -21.62 20.63 -7.93
N ASN A 618 -21.08 19.48 -8.30
CA ASN A 618 -21.78 18.30 -8.74
C ASN A 618 -21.60 17.13 -7.76
N THR A 619 -21.20 17.37 -6.51
CA THR A 619 -21.05 16.31 -5.49
C THR A 619 -22.35 15.54 -5.30
N GLY A 620 -23.49 16.24 -5.17
CA GLY A 620 -24.82 15.64 -5.13
C GLY A 620 -24.96 14.58 -4.02
N THR A 621 -25.24 13.34 -4.42
CA THR A 621 -25.46 12.19 -3.51
C THR A 621 -24.23 11.31 -3.31
N LEU A 622 -23.06 11.74 -3.80
CA LEU A 622 -21.82 10.99 -3.59
C LEU A 622 -21.50 10.86 -2.09
N PRO A 623 -20.86 9.76 -1.68
CA PRO A 623 -20.45 9.59 -0.29
C PRO A 623 -19.37 10.61 0.07
N ASN A 624 -19.38 11.11 1.31
CA ASN A 624 -18.32 11.96 1.83
C ASN A 624 -17.03 11.14 2.03
N ARG A 625 -16.22 11.00 0.98
CA ARG A 625 -14.97 10.25 0.93
C ARG A 625 -13.99 10.89 -0.04
N TYR A 626 -12.69 10.70 0.19
CA TYR A 626 -11.63 11.16 -0.72
C TYR A 626 -11.89 10.67 -2.16
N ILE A 627 -11.92 11.59 -3.12
CA ILE A 627 -12.05 11.25 -4.55
C ILE A 627 -10.69 10.83 -5.08
N THR A 628 -10.53 9.58 -5.49
CA THR A 628 -9.25 9.03 -5.95
C THR A 628 -9.02 9.24 -7.45
N SER A 629 -10.08 9.18 -8.26
CA SER A 629 -10.01 9.43 -9.69
C SER A 629 -11.36 9.89 -10.25
N ILE A 630 -11.32 10.72 -11.30
CA ILE A 630 -12.46 11.21 -12.06
C ILE A 630 -12.14 11.14 -13.56
N HIS A 631 -13.02 10.54 -14.36
CA HIS A 631 -12.83 10.38 -15.79
C HIS A 631 -14.11 10.68 -16.56
N ALA A 632 -14.06 11.62 -17.49
CA ALA A 632 -15.08 11.84 -18.50
C ALA A 632 -15.08 10.65 -19.48
N SER A 633 -16.27 10.23 -19.90
CA SER A 633 -16.36 9.14 -20.87
C SER A 633 -15.74 9.55 -22.21
N PRO A 634 -14.89 8.69 -22.79
CA PRO A 634 -14.40 8.89 -24.15
C PRO A 634 -15.46 8.54 -25.22
N ASN A 635 -16.61 7.97 -24.83
CA ASN A 635 -17.62 7.43 -25.73
C ASN A 635 -18.92 8.25 -25.75
N VAL A 636 -19.30 8.83 -24.61
CA VAL A 636 -20.60 9.49 -24.41
C VAL A 636 -20.37 10.82 -23.70
N ALA A 637 -20.65 11.91 -24.41
CA ALA A 637 -20.27 13.26 -24.00
C ALA A 637 -20.78 13.71 -22.61
N ASN A 638 -21.86 13.12 -22.09
CA ASN A 638 -22.45 13.47 -20.80
C ASN A 638 -22.15 12.47 -19.68
N ASN A 639 -21.40 11.40 -19.96
CA ASN A 639 -21.04 10.41 -18.96
C ASN A 639 -19.74 10.81 -18.25
N VAL A 640 -19.70 10.62 -16.93
CA VAL A 640 -18.51 10.81 -16.09
C VAL A 640 -18.51 9.78 -14.99
N TYR A 641 -17.32 9.32 -14.60
CA TYR A 641 -17.10 8.30 -13.60
C TYR A 641 -16.24 8.86 -12.47
N VAL A 642 -16.56 8.48 -11.25
CA VAL A 642 -15.83 8.91 -10.04
C VAL A 642 -15.57 7.69 -9.17
N THR A 643 -14.36 7.61 -8.64
CA THR A 643 -13.94 6.56 -7.70
C THR A 643 -13.52 7.15 -6.36
N HIS A 644 -13.67 6.35 -5.30
CA HIS A 644 -13.30 6.70 -3.95
C HIS A 644 -12.60 5.53 -3.26
N THR A 645 -11.90 5.85 -2.19
CA THR A 645 -11.29 4.86 -1.29
C THR A 645 -12.23 4.39 -0.16
N GLY A 646 -11.96 3.20 0.41
CA GLY A 646 -13.00 2.24 0.82
C GLY A 646 -12.96 1.63 2.23
N TYR A 647 -12.46 2.28 3.30
CA TYR A 647 -12.26 1.61 4.62
C TYR A 647 -13.00 2.24 5.83
N LYS A 648 -14.35 2.19 5.90
CA LYS A 648 -15.13 3.01 6.87
C LYS A 648 -16.42 2.39 7.44
N PHE A 649 -16.89 2.89 8.59
CA PHE A 649 -18.24 2.73 9.21
C PHE A 649 -18.86 1.32 9.31
N GLY A 650 -18.11 0.23 9.15
CA GLY A 650 -18.72 -1.08 8.93
C GLY A 650 -19.35 -1.23 7.52
N GLU A 651 -19.17 -0.21 6.67
CA GLU A 651 -19.57 -0.16 5.25
C GLU A 651 -18.31 -0.11 4.39
N TYR A 652 -17.90 -1.29 3.97
CA TYR A 652 -16.67 -1.53 3.24
C TYR A 652 -16.88 -1.42 1.72
N ILE A 653 -17.93 -0.71 1.31
CA ILE A 653 -18.43 -0.74 -0.05
C ILE A 653 -17.39 -0.02 -0.93
N PRO A 654 -16.85 -0.67 -1.97
CA PRO A 654 -16.07 0.03 -2.98
C PRO A 654 -17.00 1.07 -3.59
N HIS A 655 -16.53 2.29 -3.84
CA HIS A 655 -17.41 3.35 -4.33
C HIS A 655 -16.94 3.83 -5.68
N ILE A 656 -17.53 3.24 -6.72
CA ILE A 656 -17.46 3.75 -8.08
C ILE A 656 -18.86 4.20 -8.50
N HIS A 657 -18.94 5.43 -8.98
CA HIS A 657 -20.19 6.03 -9.40
C HIS A 657 -20.10 6.49 -10.84
N LYS A 658 -21.21 6.38 -11.56
CA LYS A 658 -21.40 6.88 -12.91
C LYS A 658 -22.48 7.96 -12.91
N SER A 659 -22.24 9.03 -13.65
CA SER A 659 -23.29 9.95 -14.06
C SER A 659 -23.52 9.84 -15.56
N THR A 660 -24.75 10.10 -16.01
CA THR A 660 -25.14 10.18 -17.42
C THR A 660 -25.64 11.58 -17.84
N ASN A 661 -25.55 12.53 -16.91
CA ASN A 661 -26.05 13.90 -17.06
C ASN A 661 -25.03 14.93 -16.56
N ASN A 662 -23.76 14.76 -16.94
CA ASN A 662 -22.66 15.65 -16.62
C ASN A 662 -22.35 15.80 -15.11
N GLY A 663 -22.67 14.80 -14.30
CA GLY A 663 -22.42 14.82 -12.85
C GLY A 663 -23.57 15.38 -12.01
N THR A 664 -24.71 15.76 -12.61
CA THR A 664 -25.85 16.28 -11.83
C THR A 664 -26.46 15.23 -10.91
N THR A 665 -26.49 13.96 -11.33
CA THR A 665 -26.89 12.82 -10.48
C THR A 665 -25.96 11.64 -10.69
N TRP A 666 -25.80 10.83 -9.64
CA TRP A 666 -24.87 9.71 -9.60
C TRP A 666 -25.59 8.37 -9.38
N ILE A 667 -25.07 7.33 -10.04
CA ILE A 667 -25.52 5.95 -9.96
C ILE A 667 -24.35 5.14 -9.42
N ASP A 668 -24.54 4.44 -8.30
CA ASP A 668 -23.58 3.48 -7.79
C ASP A 668 -23.48 2.29 -8.76
N ILE A 669 -22.25 1.99 -9.21
CA ILE A 669 -21.94 0.88 -10.12
C ILE A 669 -20.89 -0.06 -9.53
N SER A 670 -20.82 -0.13 -8.20
CA SER A 670 -19.85 -0.94 -7.48
C SER A 670 -20.16 -2.44 -7.51
N GLY A 671 -21.44 -2.81 -7.67
CA GLY A 671 -21.86 -4.19 -7.87
C GLY A 671 -21.32 -5.15 -6.79
N ASN A 672 -20.62 -6.19 -7.25
CA ASN A 672 -19.97 -7.21 -6.41
C ASN A 672 -18.46 -6.97 -6.20
N LEU A 673 -17.94 -5.77 -6.47
CA LEU A 673 -16.52 -5.49 -6.21
C LEU A 673 -16.16 -5.86 -4.76
N PRO A 674 -14.97 -6.44 -4.52
CA PRO A 674 -14.49 -6.60 -3.17
C PRO A 674 -14.34 -5.25 -2.50
N GLN A 675 -14.39 -5.30 -1.18
CA GLN A 675 -14.54 -4.16 -0.30
C GLN A 675 -13.25 -3.34 -0.11
N ALA A 676 -12.44 -3.22 -1.15
CA ALA A 676 -11.15 -2.54 -1.17
C ALA A 676 -11.28 -1.10 -1.69
N GLY A 677 -10.37 -0.22 -1.28
CA GLY A 677 -10.28 1.14 -1.81
C GLY A 677 -9.92 1.13 -3.30
N ILE A 678 -10.65 1.91 -4.11
CA ILE A 678 -10.42 2.06 -5.54
C ILE A 678 -9.45 3.23 -5.76
N ASN A 679 -8.43 3.01 -6.60
CA ASN A 679 -7.41 4.00 -6.90
C ASN A 679 -7.61 4.65 -8.27
N ASP A 680 -8.09 3.89 -9.27
CA ASP A 680 -8.34 4.43 -10.61
C ASP A 680 -9.39 3.61 -11.41
N VAL A 681 -9.94 4.20 -12.47
CA VAL A 681 -10.89 3.57 -13.39
C VAL A 681 -10.53 3.89 -14.84
N LEU A 682 -10.57 2.88 -15.70
CA LEU A 682 -10.39 3.02 -17.14
C LEU A 682 -11.66 2.60 -17.88
N ILE A 683 -12.18 3.51 -18.71
CA ILE A 683 -13.34 3.27 -19.57
C ILE A 683 -12.85 2.80 -20.94
N VAL A 684 -13.36 1.65 -21.41
CA VAL A 684 -12.95 1.10 -22.70
C VAL A 684 -13.52 1.96 -23.84
N LEU A 685 -12.63 2.42 -24.73
CA LEU A 685 -13.02 3.17 -25.92
C LEU A 685 -13.93 2.32 -26.83
N GLY A 686 -15.01 2.91 -27.30
CA GLY A 686 -16.08 2.28 -28.08
C GLY A 686 -17.09 1.47 -27.25
N ASN A 687 -16.91 1.30 -25.93
CA ASN A 687 -17.80 0.46 -25.12
C ASN A 687 -17.97 0.95 -23.66
N GLU A 688 -19.10 1.56 -23.37
CA GLU A 688 -19.47 2.06 -22.03
C GLU A 688 -19.82 0.97 -21.00
N ASN A 689 -19.98 -0.29 -21.43
CA ASN A 689 -20.26 -1.39 -20.50
C ASN A 689 -18.99 -2.02 -19.96
N ASN A 690 -17.85 -1.78 -20.62
CA ASN A 690 -16.58 -2.37 -20.26
C ASN A 690 -15.73 -1.34 -19.53
N LEU A 691 -15.41 -1.63 -18.27
CA LEU A 691 -14.55 -0.80 -17.43
C LEU A 691 -13.55 -1.66 -16.70
N PHE A 692 -12.35 -1.11 -16.49
CA PHE A 692 -11.37 -1.66 -15.58
C PHE A 692 -11.25 -0.77 -14.36
N VAL A 693 -11.00 -1.38 -13.21
CA VAL A 693 -10.78 -0.69 -11.94
C VAL A 693 -9.49 -1.20 -11.31
N ALA A 694 -8.63 -0.28 -10.89
CA ALA A 694 -7.46 -0.54 -10.08
C ALA A 694 -7.82 -0.32 -8.60
N ASN A 695 -7.46 -1.27 -7.73
CA ASN A 695 -7.73 -1.14 -6.30
C ASN A 695 -6.56 -1.69 -5.45
N ASP A 696 -6.70 -1.60 -4.13
CA ASP A 696 -5.68 -2.05 -3.18
C ASP A 696 -5.40 -3.57 -3.18
N ILE A 697 -6.12 -4.36 -3.98
CA ILE A 697 -5.98 -5.82 -4.05
C ILE A 697 -5.84 -6.37 -5.48
N GLY A 698 -5.64 -5.51 -6.48
CA GLY A 698 -5.42 -5.86 -7.88
C GLY A 698 -6.30 -5.09 -8.85
N VAL A 699 -6.58 -5.71 -10.01
CA VAL A 699 -7.39 -5.13 -11.09
C VAL A 699 -8.65 -5.95 -11.31
N TYR A 700 -9.77 -5.27 -11.53
CA TYR A 700 -11.08 -5.85 -11.81
C TYR A 700 -11.67 -5.30 -13.10
N VAL A 701 -12.50 -6.10 -13.76
CA VAL A 701 -13.19 -5.72 -15.00
C VAL A 701 -14.68 -5.99 -14.89
N THR A 702 -15.49 -5.08 -15.43
CA THR A 702 -16.92 -5.29 -15.67
C THR A 702 -17.20 -5.31 -17.17
N TYR A 703 -18.27 -6.00 -17.56
CA TYR A 703 -18.77 -6.09 -18.94
C TYR A 703 -20.25 -5.70 -19.07
N ASP A 704 -20.86 -5.33 -17.96
CA ASP A 704 -22.27 -5.02 -17.82
C ASP A 704 -22.48 -3.70 -17.07
N ALA A 705 -21.55 -2.76 -17.29
CA ALA A 705 -21.59 -1.40 -16.75
C ALA A 705 -21.59 -1.35 -15.20
N GLY A 706 -20.88 -2.29 -14.57
CA GLY A 706 -20.64 -2.33 -13.13
C GLY A 706 -21.67 -3.13 -12.31
N ILE A 707 -22.53 -3.91 -12.96
CA ILE A 707 -23.41 -4.84 -12.23
C ILE A 707 -22.58 -5.99 -11.65
N ASN A 708 -21.67 -6.56 -12.45
CA ASN A 708 -20.74 -7.61 -12.05
C ASN A 708 -19.30 -7.27 -12.45
N TRP A 709 -18.38 -7.61 -11.56
CA TRP A 709 -16.96 -7.38 -11.62
C TRP A 709 -16.20 -8.68 -11.40
N TYR A 710 -15.11 -8.83 -12.15
CA TYR A 710 -14.29 -10.03 -12.20
C TYR A 710 -12.83 -9.65 -12.02
N ARG A 711 -12.09 -10.39 -11.19
CA ARG A 711 -10.65 -10.17 -11.03
C ARG A 711 -9.92 -10.50 -12.34
N VAL A 712 -9.02 -9.62 -12.75
CA VAL A 712 -8.23 -9.76 -13.97
C VAL A 712 -6.93 -10.50 -13.69
N GLY A 713 -6.68 -11.57 -14.45
CA GLY A 713 -5.48 -12.39 -14.37
C GLY A 713 -5.40 -13.30 -13.14
N ASN A 714 -4.61 -14.38 -13.25
CA ASN A 714 -4.49 -15.41 -12.21
C ASN A 714 -3.20 -15.34 -11.37
N ASN A 715 -2.18 -14.62 -11.83
CA ASN A 715 -0.84 -14.61 -11.25
C ASN A 715 -0.46 -13.28 -10.56
N MET A 716 -1.28 -12.24 -10.68
CA MET A 716 -1.07 -11.02 -9.89
C MET A 716 -1.36 -11.34 -8.42
N PRO A 717 -0.43 -11.07 -7.49
CA PRO A 717 -0.66 -11.24 -6.06
C PRO A 717 -1.71 -10.24 -5.55
N ILE A 718 -2.07 -10.33 -4.27
CA ILE A 718 -2.90 -9.29 -3.65
C ILE A 718 -1.99 -8.10 -3.37
N ILE A 719 -2.01 -7.14 -4.29
CA ILE A 719 -1.16 -5.96 -4.25
C ILE A 719 -1.94 -4.73 -4.67
N SER A 720 -1.59 -3.57 -4.12
CA SER A 720 -2.15 -2.30 -4.55
C SER A 720 -1.73 -1.95 -5.96
N VAL A 721 -2.72 -1.69 -6.81
CA VAL A 721 -2.55 -1.10 -8.14
C VAL A 721 -3.08 0.32 -8.06
N TRP A 722 -2.20 1.28 -8.32
CA TRP A 722 -2.48 2.70 -8.10
C TRP A 722 -3.03 3.39 -9.33
N ASP A 723 -2.63 2.93 -10.50
CA ASP A 723 -2.92 3.58 -11.77
C ASP A 723 -2.97 2.55 -12.89
N ILE A 724 -3.84 2.76 -13.87
CA ILE A 724 -3.98 1.89 -15.03
C ILE A 724 -4.04 2.71 -16.32
N ALA A 725 -3.38 2.20 -17.36
CA ALA A 725 -3.38 2.82 -18.69
C ALA A 725 -3.68 1.78 -19.76
N TYR A 726 -4.04 2.23 -20.96
CA TYR A 726 -4.31 1.34 -22.09
C TYR A 726 -3.33 1.60 -23.24
N ASN A 727 -2.60 0.56 -23.63
CA ASN A 727 -1.77 0.60 -24.82
C ASN A 727 -2.59 0.14 -26.02
N ALA A 728 -3.07 1.10 -26.82
CA ALA A 728 -3.87 0.82 -28.01
C ALA A 728 -3.10 0.07 -29.10
N THR A 729 -1.78 0.28 -29.19
CA THR A 729 -0.91 -0.35 -30.18
C THR A 729 -0.75 -1.84 -29.93
N THR A 730 -0.57 -2.23 -28.66
CA THR A 730 -0.38 -3.63 -28.27
C THR A 730 -1.67 -4.29 -27.77
N GLN A 731 -2.75 -3.53 -27.61
CA GLN A 731 -4.02 -3.97 -27.02
C GLN A 731 -3.81 -4.57 -25.63
N ARG A 732 -3.03 -3.89 -24.80
CA ARG A 732 -2.71 -4.32 -23.43
C ARG A 732 -3.18 -3.30 -22.41
N LEU A 733 -3.73 -3.80 -21.31
CA LEU A 733 -3.94 -3.02 -20.10
C LEU A 733 -2.63 -2.98 -19.34
N VAL A 734 -2.25 -1.80 -18.89
CA VAL A 734 -1.07 -1.50 -18.10
C VAL A 734 -1.50 -1.26 -16.66
N ALA A 735 -0.76 -1.81 -15.69
CA ALA A 735 -1.00 -1.65 -14.27
C ALA A 735 0.28 -1.20 -13.57
N GLY A 736 0.24 0.00 -12.98
CA GLY A 736 1.24 0.51 -12.07
C GLY A 736 1.03 -0.10 -10.68
N THR A 737 1.87 -1.07 -10.33
CA THR A 737 1.80 -1.67 -9.00
C THR A 737 2.71 -0.93 -8.02
N TYR A 738 2.28 -0.83 -6.78
CA TYR A 738 3.10 -0.29 -5.71
C TYR A 738 3.86 -1.43 -5.03
N ALA A 739 4.97 -1.86 -5.66
CA ALA A 739 5.96 -2.85 -5.22
C ALA A 739 6.07 -4.15 -6.06
N LYS A 740 5.47 -4.27 -7.25
CA LYS A 740 5.73 -5.38 -8.21
C LYS A 740 6.02 -4.88 -9.63
N SER A 741 6.64 -3.71 -9.72
CA SER A 741 6.95 -2.99 -10.97
C SER A 741 5.71 -2.82 -11.88
N LEU A 742 5.91 -2.49 -13.15
CA LEU A 742 4.82 -2.32 -14.11
C LEU A 742 4.46 -3.67 -14.73
N GLN A 743 3.17 -3.94 -14.82
CA GLN A 743 2.65 -5.19 -15.39
C GLN A 743 1.65 -4.91 -16.50
N THR A 744 1.55 -5.82 -17.47
CA THR A 744 0.56 -5.72 -18.55
C THR A 744 -0.19 -7.02 -18.77
N ILE A 745 -1.39 -6.92 -19.32
CA ILE A 745 -2.18 -8.08 -19.73
C ILE A 745 -2.91 -7.81 -21.05
N ASP A 746 -3.01 -8.83 -21.90
CA ASP A 746 -3.67 -8.74 -23.20
C ASP A 746 -5.19 -8.66 -23.04
N VAL A 747 -5.81 -7.57 -23.50
CA VAL A 747 -7.26 -7.37 -23.36
C VAL A 747 -8.09 -8.04 -24.45
N THR A 748 -7.49 -8.51 -25.54
CA THR A 748 -8.19 -9.22 -26.62
C THR A 748 -8.69 -10.59 -26.17
N THR A 749 -7.93 -11.22 -25.26
CA THR A 749 -8.33 -12.47 -24.61
C THR A 749 -9.49 -12.26 -23.64
N LEU A 750 -9.61 -11.05 -23.08
CA LEU A 750 -10.69 -10.69 -22.16
C LEU A 750 -12.02 -10.53 -22.91
N THR A 751 -12.02 -10.04 -24.16
CA THR A 751 -13.25 -9.88 -24.97
C THR A 751 -13.72 -11.19 -25.62
N THR A 752 -12.82 -12.14 -25.87
CA THR A 752 -13.16 -13.49 -26.39
C THR A 752 -13.48 -14.49 -25.28
N GLY A 753 -12.87 -14.38 -24.09
CA GLY A 753 -13.17 -15.20 -22.91
C GLY A 753 -14.58 -14.99 -22.35
N ILE A 754 -15.18 -13.82 -22.56
CA ILE A 754 -16.57 -13.52 -22.16
C ILE A 754 -17.60 -14.33 -22.94
N ALA A 755 -17.35 -14.64 -24.22
CA ALA A 755 -18.24 -15.53 -24.98
C ALA A 755 -18.31 -16.94 -24.36
N ALA A 756 -17.29 -17.31 -23.56
CA ALA A 756 -17.27 -18.53 -22.76
C ALA A 756 -17.86 -18.36 -21.35
N LEU A 757 -17.70 -17.19 -20.70
CA LEU A 757 -18.29 -16.91 -19.36
C LEU A 757 -19.81 -16.63 -19.42
N ASN A 758 -20.29 -15.91 -20.43
CA ASN A 758 -21.73 -15.67 -20.65
C ASN A 758 -22.50 -16.92 -21.09
N LYS A 759 -21.83 -18.05 -21.32
CA LYS A 759 -22.47 -19.36 -21.55
C LYS A 759 -22.82 -20.12 -20.27
N ASN A 760 -22.40 -19.62 -19.10
CA ASN A 760 -22.49 -20.39 -17.85
C ASN A 760 -23.52 -19.87 -16.84
N THR A 761 -24.26 -18.79 -17.10
CA THR A 761 -25.41 -18.42 -16.25
C THR A 761 -26.70 -18.69 -17.01
N PRO A 762 -27.63 -19.50 -16.48
CA PRO A 762 -28.90 -19.76 -17.14
C PRO A 762 -29.75 -18.48 -17.18
N GLU A 763 -29.97 -17.93 -18.36
CA GLU A 763 -30.89 -16.82 -18.59
C GLU A 763 -32.32 -17.30 -18.38
N LEU A 764 -33.12 -16.56 -17.62
CA LEU A 764 -34.54 -16.86 -17.42
C LEU A 764 -35.36 -15.60 -17.67
N LEU A 765 -36.14 -15.61 -18.74
CA LEU A 765 -37.14 -14.61 -19.05
C LEU A 765 -38.53 -15.24 -18.90
N VAL A 766 -39.42 -14.52 -18.22
CA VAL A 766 -40.81 -14.94 -18.03
C VAL A 766 -41.73 -13.83 -18.49
N TYR A 767 -42.71 -14.15 -19.32
CA TYR A 767 -43.67 -13.17 -19.81
C TYR A 767 -45.04 -13.80 -20.11
N PRO A 768 -46.14 -13.07 -19.90
CA PRO A 768 -46.19 -11.76 -19.23
C PRO A 768 -45.84 -11.86 -17.74
N SER A 769 -45.36 -10.77 -17.13
CA SER A 769 -45.09 -10.70 -15.68
C SER A 769 -46.38 -10.66 -14.85
N ILE A 770 -47.50 -10.27 -15.48
CA ILE A 770 -48.87 -10.40 -14.98
C ILE A 770 -49.63 -11.35 -15.92
N VAL A 771 -49.92 -12.56 -15.47
CA VAL A 771 -50.57 -13.62 -16.24
C VAL A 771 -52.08 -13.57 -16.02
N THR A 772 -52.83 -13.16 -17.04
CA THR A 772 -54.31 -13.06 -17.00
C THR A 772 -55.03 -14.21 -17.72
N ASN A 773 -54.35 -14.87 -18.67
CA ASN A 773 -54.97 -15.88 -19.54
C ASN A 773 -54.52 -17.31 -19.17
N ASN A 774 -53.97 -17.49 -17.98
CA ASN A 774 -53.32 -18.72 -17.52
C ASN A 774 -52.08 -19.15 -18.32
N GLU A 775 -51.63 -18.42 -19.34
CA GLU A 775 -50.43 -18.78 -20.11
C GLU A 775 -49.20 -17.98 -19.66
N LEU A 776 -48.13 -18.70 -19.31
CA LEU A 776 -46.82 -18.15 -19.00
C LEU A 776 -45.80 -18.64 -20.03
N HIS A 777 -45.12 -17.72 -20.69
CA HIS A 777 -43.99 -18.03 -21.56
C HIS A 777 -42.68 -17.96 -20.77
N ILE A 778 -41.89 -19.00 -20.90
CA ILE A 778 -40.55 -19.11 -20.31
C ILE A 778 -39.56 -19.18 -21.45
N LYS A 779 -38.66 -18.19 -21.52
CA LYS A 779 -37.54 -18.19 -22.46
C LYS A 779 -36.22 -18.37 -21.69
N THR A 780 -35.40 -19.32 -22.12
CA THR A 780 -34.10 -19.60 -21.50
C THR A 780 -33.07 -20.13 -22.48
N ASN A 781 -31.81 -19.77 -22.26
CA ASN A 781 -30.66 -20.32 -22.96
C ASN A 781 -30.22 -21.70 -22.41
N ASP A 782 -30.85 -22.20 -21.36
CA ASP A 782 -30.48 -23.46 -20.68
C ASP A 782 -31.62 -24.48 -20.73
N HIS A 783 -31.70 -25.15 -21.88
CA HIS A 783 -32.73 -26.12 -22.25
C HIS A 783 -32.10 -27.47 -22.66
N GLY A 784 -32.86 -28.56 -22.52
CA GLY A 784 -32.34 -29.93 -22.66
C GLY A 784 -31.56 -30.41 -21.41
N ASN A 785 -31.19 -31.70 -21.39
CA ASN A 785 -30.46 -32.34 -20.27
C ASN A 785 -31.14 -32.21 -18.88
N ASN A 786 -32.43 -32.54 -18.75
CA ASN A 786 -33.19 -32.50 -17.50
C ASN A 786 -33.30 -31.11 -16.84
N SER A 787 -33.12 -30.00 -17.58
CA SER A 787 -33.37 -28.65 -17.08
C SER A 787 -34.83 -28.49 -16.65
N LYS A 788 -35.03 -28.12 -15.38
CA LYS A 788 -36.36 -27.98 -14.77
C LYS A 788 -36.58 -26.58 -14.26
N VAL A 789 -37.78 -26.08 -14.54
CA VAL A 789 -38.31 -24.88 -13.89
C VAL A 789 -39.32 -25.29 -12.83
N SER A 790 -39.14 -24.76 -11.63
CA SER A 790 -40.10 -24.86 -10.53
C SER A 790 -40.87 -23.55 -10.39
N ILE A 791 -42.20 -23.65 -10.31
CA ILE A 791 -43.07 -22.56 -9.88
C ILE A 791 -43.31 -22.74 -8.39
N ILE A 792 -43.02 -21.71 -7.61
CA ILE A 792 -42.95 -21.72 -6.15
C ILE A 792 -43.92 -20.66 -5.62
N ASP A 793 -44.75 -21.01 -4.66
CA ASP A 793 -45.63 -20.05 -3.98
C ASP A 793 -44.87 -19.21 -2.93
N LEU A 794 -45.55 -18.22 -2.32
CA LEU A 794 -44.96 -17.34 -1.33
C LEU A 794 -44.53 -18.05 -0.02
N SER A 795 -45.00 -19.27 0.23
CA SER A 795 -44.56 -20.09 1.37
C SER A 795 -43.28 -20.86 1.09
N GLY A 796 -42.75 -20.79 -0.14
CA GLY A 796 -41.58 -21.54 -0.58
C GLY A 796 -41.90 -22.95 -1.08
N LYS A 797 -43.18 -23.32 -1.20
CA LYS A 797 -43.59 -24.62 -1.70
C LYS A 797 -43.62 -24.63 -3.23
N THR A 798 -42.97 -25.63 -3.84
CA THR A 798 -43.09 -25.87 -5.29
C THR A 798 -44.49 -26.36 -5.62
N VAL A 799 -45.23 -25.56 -6.41
CA VAL A 799 -46.60 -25.83 -6.83
C VAL A 799 -46.69 -26.44 -8.24
N LYS A 800 -45.66 -26.25 -9.07
CA LYS A 800 -45.55 -26.86 -10.40
C LYS A 800 -44.08 -27.06 -10.78
N VAL A 801 -43.77 -28.12 -11.50
CA VAL A 801 -42.46 -28.34 -12.13
C VAL A 801 -42.68 -28.53 -13.63
N VAL A 802 -41.82 -27.93 -14.44
CA VAL A 802 -41.88 -27.93 -15.90
C VAL A 802 -40.52 -28.32 -16.44
N ASP A 803 -40.48 -29.33 -17.31
CA ASP A 803 -39.28 -29.68 -18.07
C ASP A 803 -39.10 -28.68 -19.22
N ILE A 804 -37.87 -28.21 -19.42
CA ILE A 804 -37.54 -27.22 -20.43
C ILE A 804 -36.68 -27.88 -21.52
N ASP A 805 -37.35 -28.37 -22.56
CA ASP A 805 -36.68 -29.04 -23.68
C ASP A 805 -36.29 -28.07 -24.81
N THR A 806 -36.93 -26.91 -24.88
CA THR A 806 -36.73 -25.90 -25.92
C THR A 806 -36.46 -24.51 -25.34
N GLU A 807 -35.78 -23.65 -26.10
CA GLU A 807 -35.45 -22.27 -25.71
C GLU A 807 -36.67 -21.47 -25.26
N LEU A 808 -37.83 -21.73 -25.86
CA LEU A 808 -39.12 -21.16 -25.47
C LEU A 808 -40.09 -22.27 -25.06
N THR A 809 -40.66 -22.17 -23.88
CA THR A 809 -41.63 -23.14 -23.33
C THR A 809 -42.87 -22.39 -22.81
N ASN A 810 -44.05 -22.89 -23.16
CA ASN A 810 -45.32 -22.35 -22.68
C ASN A 810 -45.81 -23.18 -21.49
N VAL A 811 -46.24 -22.50 -20.43
CA VAL A 811 -46.69 -23.12 -19.18
C VAL A 811 -48.10 -22.67 -18.86
N ASP A 812 -49.01 -23.64 -18.82
CA ASP A 812 -50.37 -23.42 -18.35
C ASP A 812 -50.40 -23.32 -16.81
N LEU A 813 -50.96 -22.24 -16.29
CA LEU A 813 -51.13 -21.95 -14.87
C LEU A 813 -52.59 -22.12 -14.40
N SER A 814 -53.49 -22.66 -15.23
CA SER A 814 -54.93 -22.79 -14.95
C SER A 814 -55.24 -23.38 -13.57
N ASN A 815 -54.45 -24.37 -13.13
CA ASN A 815 -54.62 -25.08 -11.85
C ASN A 815 -54.05 -24.36 -10.61
N LEU A 816 -53.47 -23.17 -10.76
CA LEU A 816 -52.94 -22.36 -9.65
C LEU A 816 -53.96 -21.31 -9.19
N ALA A 817 -53.98 -20.97 -7.90
CA ALA A 817 -54.82 -19.87 -7.41
C ALA A 817 -54.29 -18.50 -7.89
N VAL A 818 -55.16 -17.48 -7.90
CA VAL A 818 -54.75 -16.07 -8.10
C VAL A 818 -53.76 -15.69 -6.99
N GLY A 819 -52.64 -15.07 -7.36
CA GLY A 819 -51.57 -14.74 -6.41
C GLY A 819 -50.20 -14.55 -7.05
N ALA A 820 -49.21 -14.24 -6.21
CA ALA A 820 -47.81 -14.08 -6.62
C ALA A 820 -47.06 -15.42 -6.53
N TYR A 821 -46.20 -15.67 -7.52
CA TYR A 821 -45.37 -16.87 -7.62
C TYR A 821 -43.95 -16.52 -8.05
N PHE A 822 -43.00 -17.40 -7.72
CA PHE A 822 -41.64 -17.36 -8.23
C PHE A 822 -41.41 -18.49 -9.24
N VAL A 823 -40.75 -18.17 -10.34
CA VAL A 823 -40.33 -19.10 -11.38
C VAL A 823 -38.83 -19.28 -11.23
N LYS A 824 -38.39 -20.47 -10.83
CA LYS A 824 -36.99 -20.81 -10.54
C LYS A 824 -36.48 -21.84 -11.54
N LEU A 825 -35.45 -21.48 -12.29
CA LEU A 825 -34.67 -22.42 -13.11
C LEU A 825 -33.48 -22.91 -12.29
N SER A 826 -33.30 -24.22 -12.20
CA SER A 826 -32.14 -24.85 -11.55
C SER A 826 -31.46 -25.83 -12.49
N SER A 827 -30.17 -25.64 -12.71
CA SER A 827 -29.34 -26.49 -13.57
C SER A 827 -27.92 -26.60 -13.03
N GLU A 828 -27.08 -27.41 -13.70
CA GLU A 828 -25.65 -27.52 -13.39
C GLU A 828 -24.89 -26.18 -13.60
N LYS A 829 -25.48 -25.25 -14.37
CA LYS A 829 -24.93 -23.91 -14.64
C LYS A 829 -25.33 -22.88 -13.57
N GLY A 830 -26.21 -23.21 -12.63
CA GLY A 830 -26.61 -22.32 -11.54
C GLY A 830 -28.11 -22.22 -11.35
N THR A 831 -28.58 -21.12 -10.77
CA THR A 831 -30.00 -20.90 -10.48
C THR A 831 -30.41 -19.45 -10.75
N THR A 832 -31.53 -19.27 -11.46
CA THR A 832 -32.11 -17.96 -11.75
C THR A 832 -33.59 -17.95 -11.36
N VAL A 833 -34.05 -16.85 -10.77
CA VAL A 833 -35.44 -16.70 -10.27
C VAL A 833 -36.09 -15.44 -10.83
N LYS A 834 -37.36 -15.55 -11.24
CA LYS A 834 -38.21 -14.42 -11.65
C LYS A 834 -39.55 -14.45 -10.91
N ARG A 835 -40.12 -13.29 -10.61
CA ARG A 835 -41.44 -13.17 -9.99
C ARG A 835 -42.52 -12.96 -11.06
N ILE A 836 -43.66 -13.60 -10.90
CA ILE A 836 -44.88 -13.38 -11.69
C ILE A 836 -46.09 -13.15 -10.78
N ILE A 837 -47.13 -12.53 -11.31
CA ILE A 837 -48.44 -12.41 -10.66
C ILE A 837 -49.45 -13.10 -11.56
N LYS A 838 -50.17 -14.10 -11.05
CA LYS A 838 -51.34 -14.67 -11.72
C LYS A 838 -52.57 -13.90 -11.23
N ASN A 839 -53.30 -13.27 -12.15
CA ASN A 839 -54.52 -12.50 -11.86
C ASN A 839 -55.76 -13.24 -12.33
#